data_AF-A0A6P9D8A6-F1
#
_entry.id   AF-A0A6P9D8A6-F1
#
_cell.length_a   1.000
_cell.length_b   1.000
_cell.length_c   1.000
_cell.angle_alpha   90.00
_cell.angle_beta   90.00
_cell.angle_gamma   90.00
#
_symmetry.space_group_name_H-M   'P 1'
#
loop_
_entity.id
_entity.type
_entity.pdbx_description
1 polymer ?
#
loop_
_entity_poly.entity_id
_entity_poly.type
_entity_poly.pdbx_seq_one_letter_code
_entity_poly.pdbx_strand_id
1 'polypeptide(L)'
;MDWIVSVSILFLSTVMIMLLFKMGNPWKKSSKDFPPGPKPLPIVGNLHIMDLKKPYQTMLKLSKQYGPVFKIQLGVQKIVVLTGYETIKEALVNKADVFAERAPVPIFEEFSGGFGIALSHGENWRVMRRFMLTTLRDYGMGKRSIESKIAEECSFLVKKFESYKGKPFEFRRIMTAAVANIIVSILFGKRYDYEDPRFIKLLSLAAETAMLMGSPAVQLYNMFPMFGFLFGARKKILKNGREFNAFVNENFIQCLNNLDENDTRNFIDSYLVQQQQERKIQNNGYFHHKNLEESVTNLFLAAVETISSTLFWAFTLMMKYPLIQKKVQEEITNVVGYAQPRAKHRTKMPYTDAVVHEVQRYADVVPLNMPHATTVDVTFKDYFIPKDTHVIPLLTSVLRDESQWERPHDFYPEHFLNTEGTFIKRNAFMPFSAGQRVCPGETLAKTEIFMFFASLLQRFTLQPAPGISKEDLDMTREVGLTTPPKTYILCALPHLVSPEDEDSSDSSSSGTYGSCAYCLLDSPTSSKMDWTQLVPVSLFFILLTVFLLKTNSFWNNNSQNLPPRPRILPFLGNLHIMDMKRPHRTMLKLSKVYGPVFRIQLGCQKIVVLAGYKTVKEALVNHADAFAERPNIHLSDEIHEGFGILFSHGENWKVMRRFTLSALRDYGMGKRSIEDKIIEECRILIKTFESYEGQPFENAAIMNSAVGNIIVSFILGKRYQYEDPTFQRLINLINENVRLAGSPSVLFYNMFPLFGFLFGARNILLNNKKELFGFIKTTFIEHLKVLDENDQRSFIDSFLVRQAEEKRNKAERYFHNENLTAVVNNLFAAGMDTTSTTLRWAILLMMKYPDIQNKVYEEISRIIGSAQPRIEHRAKMPYTDAVIHEAQRFADIVPANVARATTVDITFKGFFIPKGTHIVPLLTSVLHDESQWEKPHEFYPEHFLDSEGKFVKRDAFMPFSAGRRICLGETLAKMELFLFFTSLLQRFTFQTPPGISKEDLDLTPAIGFTAPPMPYKLCALPRS
;
A
#
# COMPACT_ATOMS: atom_id res chain seq x y z
N MET A 1 28.01 -26.79 -37.41
CA MET A 1 26.87 -26.06 -36.80
C MET A 1 27.28 -24.66 -36.32
N ASP A 2 28.55 -24.40 -36.00
CA ASP A 2 28.99 -23.11 -35.44
C ASP A 2 29.04 -21.93 -36.44
N TRP A 3 29.21 -22.21 -37.74
CA TRP A 3 29.14 -21.21 -38.80
C TRP A 3 27.73 -20.60 -38.96
N ILE A 4 26.68 -21.42 -38.84
CA ILE A 4 25.28 -20.97 -39.01
C ILE A 4 24.86 -20.10 -37.83
N VAL A 5 25.29 -20.45 -36.62
CA VAL A 5 25.03 -19.65 -35.40
C VAL A 5 25.76 -18.31 -35.46
N SER A 6 27.03 -18.31 -35.91
CA SER A 6 27.82 -17.08 -36.05
C SER A 6 27.27 -16.14 -37.12
N VAL A 7 26.85 -16.68 -38.27
CA VAL A 7 26.22 -15.91 -39.36
C VAL A 7 24.83 -15.42 -38.95
N SER A 8 24.07 -16.19 -38.17
CA SER A 8 22.76 -15.77 -37.64
C SER A 8 22.89 -14.66 -36.60
N ILE A 9 23.93 -14.69 -35.74
CA ILE A 9 24.21 -13.63 -34.77
C ILE A 9 24.68 -12.36 -35.48
N LEU A 10 25.51 -12.47 -36.52
CA LEU A 10 25.95 -11.33 -37.32
C LEU A 10 24.80 -10.71 -38.13
N PHE A 11 23.90 -11.54 -38.66
CA PHE A 11 22.69 -11.10 -39.38
C PHE A 11 21.65 -10.48 -38.44
N LEU A 12 21.41 -11.06 -37.27
CA LEU A 12 20.51 -10.51 -36.25
C LEU A 12 21.04 -9.19 -35.66
N SER A 13 22.35 -9.07 -35.48
CA SER A 13 22.98 -7.81 -35.01
C SER A 13 22.97 -6.72 -36.08
N THR A 14 23.19 -7.04 -37.36
CA THR A 14 23.04 -6.07 -38.46
C THR A 14 21.58 -5.68 -38.70
N VAL A 15 20.63 -6.60 -38.57
CA VAL A 15 19.19 -6.30 -38.64
C VAL A 15 18.74 -5.47 -37.43
N MET A 16 19.27 -5.72 -36.22
CA MET A 16 19.05 -4.90 -35.03
C MET A 16 19.63 -3.49 -35.21
N ILE A 17 20.84 -3.34 -35.76
CA ILE A 17 21.45 -2.04 -36.07
C ILE A 17 20.63 -1.31 -37.15
N MET A 18 20.18 -2.00 -38.21
CA MET A 18 19.33 -1.41 -39.24
C MET A 18 17.94 -1.03 -38.72
N LEU A 19 17.36 -1.78 -37.77
CA LEU A 19 16.11 -1.44 -37.09
C LEU A 19 16.28 -0.24 -36.13
N LEU A 20 17.43 -0.14 -35.44
CA LEU A 20 17.80 1.02 -34.62
C LEU A 20 18.05 2.28 -35.48
N PHE A 21 18.51 2.14 -36.72
CA PHE A 21 18.64 3.24 -37.69
C PHE A 21 17.31 3.59 -38.38
N LYS A 22 16.43 2.62 -38.65
CA LYS A 22 15.10 2.83 -39.27
C LYS A 22 14.03 3.34 -38.30
N MET A 23 14.16 3.05 -37.01
CA MET A 23 13.42 3.75 -35.96
C MET A 23 14.02 5.15 -35.79
N GLY A 24 13.78 5.99 -36.79
CA GLY A 24 14.23 7.37 -36.83
C GLY A 24 14.04 8.05 -35.49
N ASN A 25 15.17 8.37 -34.86
CA ASN A 25 15.38 9.33 -33.79
C ASN A 25 14.10 10.02 -33.25
N PRO A 26 13.40 9.47 -32.23
CA PRO A 26 12.51 10.29 -31.41
C PRO A 26 13.31 11.27 -30.51
N TRP A 27 14.65 11.25 -30.59
CA TRP A 27 15.58 12.01 -29.75
C TRP A 27 16.04 13.34 -30.34
N LYS A 28 15.29 13.92 -31.29
CA LYS A 28 15.48 15.33 -31.70
C LYS A 28 14.42 16.23 -31.07
N LYS A 29 14.58 16.43 -29.76
CA LYS A 29 14.42 17.71 -29.04
C LYS A 29 14.79 17.47 -27.57
N SER A 30 16.08 17.26 -27.30
CA SER A 30 16.60 17.95 -26.11
C SER A 30 16.45 19.42 -26.47
N SER A 31 15.69 20.21 -25.70
CA SER A 31 15.83 21.66 -25.85
C SER A 31 17.33 21.97 -25.73
N LYS A 32 17.80 23.00 -26.44
CA LYS A 32 19.20 23.43 -26.37
C LYS A 32 19.63 23.81 -24.94
N ASP A 33 18.68 23.83 -24.00
CA ASP A 33 18.77 24.41 -22.67
C ASP A 33 18.66 23.36 -21.54
N PHE A 34 18.52 22.06 -21.81
CA PHE A 34 18.54 21.02 -20.75
C PHE A 34 19.99 20.58 -20.45
N PRO A 35 20.37 20.19 -19.20
CA PRO A 35 21.75 19.89 -18.86
C PRO A 35 22.47 18.92 -19.83
N PRO A 36 23.78 19.12 -20.08
CA PRO A 36 24.58 18.25 -20.94
C PRO A 36 24.73 16.87 -20.29
N GLY A 37 25.10 15.85 -21.07
CA GLY A 37 25.32 14.52 -20.51
C GLY A 37 25.61 13.47 -21.58
N PRO A 38 26.03 12.26 -21.16
CA PRO A 38 26.34 11.18 -22.07
C PRO A 38 25.14 10.79 -22.92
N LYS A 39 25.37 10.54 -24.21
CA LYS A 39 24.31 10.10 -25.12
C LYS A 39 23.73 8.77 -24.63
N PRO A 40 22.42 8.69 -24.36
CA PRO A 40 21.80 7.47 -23.88
C PRO A 40 21.59 6.47 -25.01
N LEU A 41 21.72 5.18 -24.70
CA LEU A 41 21.24 4.12 -25.57
C LEU A 41 19.71 3.99 -25.47
N PRO A 42 19.02 3.55 -26.54
CA PRO A 42 17.59 3.27 -26.47
C PRO A 42 17.26 2.28 -25.34
N ILE A 43 16.15 2.52 -24.65
CA ILE A 43 15.56 1.68 -23.58
C ILE A 43 16.39 1.63 -22.28
N VAL A 44 17.70 1.38 -22.35
CA VAL A 44 18.57 1.22 -21.16
C VAL A 44 19.25 2.52 -20.71
N GLY A 45 19.24 3.55 -21.56
CA GLY A 45 19.87 4.83 -21.25
C GLY A 45 21.38 4.72 -21.12
N ASN A 46 21.94 5.32 -20.07
CA ASN A 46 23.35 5.33 -19.73
C ASN A 46 23.77 4.15 -18.84
N LEU A 47 22.96 3.10 -18.73
CA LEU A 47 23.30 1.93 -17.91
C LEU A 47 24.60 1.24 -18.34
N HIS A 48 24.89 1.23 -19.64
CA HIS A 48 26.09 0.64 -20.23
C HIS A 48 27.42 1.28 -19.76
N ILE A 49 27.37 2.50 -19.22
CA ILE A 49 28.54 3.19 -18.64
C ILE A 49 28.46 3.31 -17.11
N MET A 50 27.39 2.79 -16.50
CA MET A 50 27.13 2.90 -15.05
C MET A 50 27.65 1.68 -14.31
N ASP A 51 28.60 1.88 -13.38
CA ASP A 51 28.95 0.85 -12.41
C ASP A 51 27.90 0.85 -11.29
N LEU A 52 26.96 -0.10 -11.34
CA LEU A 52 25.89 -0.20 -10.35
C LEU A 52 26.38 -0.56 -8.94
N LYS A 53 27.62 -1.05 -8.77
CA LYS A 53 28.21 -1.27 -7.45
C LYS A 53 28.81 0.02 -6.88
N LYS A 54 29.25 0.94 -7.76
CA LYS A 54 29.90 2.21 -7.38
C LYS A 54 29.38 3.38 -8.23
N PRO A 55 28.06 3.65 -8.22
CA PRO A 55 27.44 4.65 -9.11
C PRO A 55 28.00 6.06 -8.90
N TYR A 56 28.33 6.42 -7.66
CA TYR A 56 28.93 7.71 -7.31
C TYR A 56 30.27 7.94 -8.03
N GLN A 57 31.08 6.89 -8.25
CA GLN A 57 32.36 7.01 -8.96
C GLN A 57 32.16 7.25 -10.45
N THR A 58 31.20 6.57 -11.08
CA THR A 58 30.82 6.86 -12.46
C THR A 58 30.34 8.31 -12.59
N MET A 59 29.47 8.77 -11.69
CA MET A 59 28.94 10.14 -11.72
C MET A 59 30.04 11.19 -11.52
N LEU A 60 31.00 10.94 -10.62
CA LEU A 60 32.19 11.80 -10.46
C LEU A 60 33.01 11.87 -11.76
N LYS A 61 33.25 10.75 -12.45
CA LYS A 61 33.95 10.74 -13.74
C LYS A 61 33.20 11.54 -14.80
N LEU A 62 31.87 11.41 -14.85
CA LEU A 62 31.02 12.17 -15.78
C LEU A 62 31.03 13.67 -15.46
N SER A 63 31.10 14.07 -14.19
CA SER A 63 31.17 15.49 -13.82
C SER A 63 32.41 16.18 -14.37
N LYS A 64 33.55 15.47 -14.45
CA LYS A 64 34.78 15.99 -15.08
C LYS A 64 34.62 16.23 -16.59
N GLN A 65 33.70 15.53 -17.23
CA GLN A 65 33.45 15.63 -18.68
C GLN A 65 32.33 16.62 -19.02
N TYR A 66 31.25 16.66 -18.25
CA TYR A 66 30.03 17.42 -18.58
C TYR A 66 29.82 18.65 -17.69
N GLY A 67 30.71 18.88 -16.73
CA GLY A 67 30.63 20.00 -15.80
C GLY A 67 29.74 19.70 -14.58
N PRO A 68 29.48 20.72 -13.75
CA PRO A 68 28.91 20.55 -12.43
C PRO A 68 27.40 20.29 -12.40
N VAL A 69 26.71 20.47 -13.52
CA VAL A 69 25.28 20.17 -13.70
C VAL A 69 25.15 19.37 -14.98
N PHE A 70 24.85 18.08 -14.86
CA PHE A 70 24.73 17.20 -16.02
C PHE A 70 23.58 16.22 -15.85
N LYS A 71 23.09 15.68 -16.97
CA LYS A 71 22.06 14.65 -16.97
C LYS A 71 22.65 13.27 -17.13
N ILE A 72 22.01 12.31 -16.50
CA ILE A 72 22.09 10.90 -16.86
C ILE A 72 20.67 10.40 -17.10
N GLN A 73 20.56 9.34 -17.87
CA GLN A 73 19.32 8.64 -18.08
C GLN A 73 19.49 7.18 -17.67
N LEU A 74 18.70 6.73 -16.69
CA LEU A 74 18.73 5.36 -16.21
C LEU A 74 17.38 4.71 -16.59
N GLY A 75 17.42 3.81 -17.57
CA GLY A 75 16.21 3.34 -18.25
C GLY A 75 15.51 4.48 -19.01
N VAL A 76 14.27 4.79 -18.63
CA VAL A 76 13.49 5.90 -19.19
C VAL A 76 13.56 7.18 -18.35
N GLN A 77 14.09 7.11 -17.13
CA GLN A 77 14.11 8.22 -16.19
C GLN A 77 15.30 9.15 -16.46
N LYS A 78 15.02 10.44 -16.69
CA LYS A 78 16.04 11.49 -16.72
C LYS A 78 16.34 11.96 -15.30
N ILE A 79 17.61 12.06 -14.97
CA ILE A 79 18.12 12.46 -13.66
C ILE A 79 19.15 13.54 -13.88
N VAL A 80 19.01 14.66 -13.16
CA VAL A 80 20.02 15.71 -13.09
C VAL A 80 20.94 15.42 -11.92
N VAL A 81 22.24 15.41 -12.16
CA VAL A 81 23.26 15.24 -11.12
C VAL A 81 23.90 16.60 -10.89
N LEU A 82 23.94 17.02 -9.62
CA LEU A 82 24.62 18.24 -9.18
C LEU A 82 25.92 17.86 -8.48
N THR A 83 27.02 18.52 -8.85
CA THR A 83 28.33 18.24 -8.27
C THR A 83 29.10 19.51 -7.92
N GLY A 84 29.99 19.40 -6.93
CA GLY A 84 30.82 20.49 -6.43
C GLY A 84 30.10 21.36 -5.40
N TYR A 85 30.88 21.94 -4.48
CA TYR A 85 30.35 22.68 -3.33
C TYR A 85 29.41 23.82 -3.72
N GLU A 86 29.83 24.71 -4.63
CA GLU A 86 29.05 25.89 -5.02
C GLU A 86 27.71 25.53 -5.64
N THR A 87 27.67 24.52 -6.51
CA THR A 87 26.45 24.08 -7.19
C THR A 87 25.44 23.48 -6.22
N ILE A 88 25.90 22.60 -5.32
CA ILE A 88 25.03 21.94 -4.35
C ILE A 88 24.53 22.96 -3.31
N LYS A 89 25.38 23.89 -2.86
CA LYS A 89 25.00 24.99 -1.97
C LYS A 89 23.93 25.88 -2.61
N GLU A 90 24.13 26.29 -3.86
CA GLU A 90 23.15 27.13 -4.55
C GLU A 90 21.79 26.43 -4.67
N ALA A 91 21.78 25.14 -5.04
CA ALA A 91 20.54 24.38 -5.17
C ALA A 91 19.85 24.14 -3.82
N LEU A 92 20.55 23.59 -2.82
CA LEU A 92 19.93 23.14 -1.59
C LEU A 92 19.73 24.25 -0.56
N VAL A 93 20.52 25.32 -0.60
CA VAL A 93 20.45 26.43 0.37
C VAL A 93 19.82 27.66 -0.26
N ASN A 94 20.38 28.18 -1.36
CA ASN A 94 19.91 29.44 -1.93
C ASN A 94 18.56 29.29 -2.65
N LYS A 95 18.31 28.12 -3.25
CA LYS A 95 17.05 27.76 -3.92
C LYS A 95 16.34 26.61 -3.20
N ALA A 96 16.40 26.59 -1.87
CA ALA A 96 15.93 25.47 -1.06
C ALA A 96 14.49 25.05 -1.37
N ASP A 97 13.55 25.98 -1.56
CA ASP A 97 12.15 25.67 -1.89
C ASP A 97 11.99 24.97 -3.24
N VAL A 98 12.87 25.25 -4.20
CA VAL A 98 12.84 24.66 -5.54
C VAL A 98 13.26 23.20 -5.49
N PHE A 99 14.28 22.87 -4.70
CA PHE A 99 14.83 21.51 -4.62
C PHE A 99 14.41 20.77 -3.34
N ALA A 100 13.39 21.23 -2.63
CA ALA A 100 12.98 20.64 -1.34
C ALA A 100 12.21 19.32 -1.47
N GLU A 101 11.74 18.94 -2.65
CA GLU A 101 10.89 17.75 -2.78
C GLU A 101 11.71 16.45 -2.81
N ARG A 102 11.10 15.33 -2.41
CA ARG A 102 11.70 13.99 -2.46
C ARG A 102 11.31 13.31 -3.77
N ALA A 103 12.28 12.83 -4.54
CA ALA A 103 11.97 12.15 -5.80
C ALA A 103 11.23 10.83 -5.56
N PRO A 104 10.25 10.49 -6.43
CA PRO A 104 9.56 9.22 -6.38
C PRO A 104 10.52 8.12 -6.85
N VAL A 105 11.02 7.31 -5.92
CA VAL A 105 11.84 6.13 -6.21
C VAL A 105 11.01 4.89 -5.92
N PRO A 106 10.85 3.96 -6.88
CA PRO A 106 9.93 2.81 -6.74
C PRO A 106 10.10 2.00 -5.45
N ILE A 107 11.33 1.66 -5.05
CA ILE A 107 11.55 0.91 -3.80
C ILE A 107 11.20 1.73 -2.55
N PHE A 108 11.37 3.05 -2.57
CA PHE A 108 11.05 3.93 -1.44
C PHE A 108 9.55 4.14 -1.30
N GLU A 109 8.86 4.32 -2.42
CA GLU A 109 7.39 4.39 -2.47
C GLU A 109 6.76 3.08 -1.99
N GLU A 110 7.28 1.94 -2.43
CA GLU A 110 6.76 0.65 -2.01
C GLU A 110 7.06 0.33 -0.54
N PHE A 111 8.21 0.79 -0.03
CA PHE A 111 8.61 0.60 1.36
C PHE A 111 7.79 1.46 2.34
N SER A 112 7.56 2.75 2.03
CA SER A 112 6.94 3.72 2.95
C SER A 112 5.49 4.10 2.61
N GLY A 113 5.04 3.83 1.39
CA GLY A 113 3.73 4.23 0.89
C GLY A 113 3.49 5.74 0.83
N GLY A 114 4.54 6.57 0.83
CA GLY A 114 4.46 8.04 0.83
C GLY A 114 4.27 8.68 2.21
N PHE A 115 4.38 7.90 3.28
CA PHE A 115 4.18 8.34 4.67
C PHE A 115 5.51 8.46 5.43
N GLY A 116 5.47 9.03 6.64
CA GLY A 116 6.66 9.23 7.47
C GLY A 116 7.37 10.56 7.19
N ILE A 117 8.70 10.56 7.35
CA ILE A 117 9.52 11.80 7.37
C ILE A 117 10.60 11.81 6.29
N ALA A 118 11.32 10.71 6.12
CA ALA A 118 12.51 10.66 5.26
C ALA A 118 12.14 10.56 3.77
N LEU A 119 11.10 9.79 3.47
CA LEU A 119 10.68 9.41 2.12
C LEU A 119 9.38 10.09 1.66
N SER A 120 8.66 10.76 2.55
CA SER A 120 7.40 11.45 2.24
C SER A 120 7.59 12.77 1.48
N HIS A 121 6.49 13.23 0.88
CA HIS A 121 6.42 14.38 -0.02
C HIS A 121 5.34 15.39 0.43
N GLY A 122 5.38 16.60 -0.14
CA GLY A 122 4.33 17.60 0.03
C GLY A 122 4.05 18.00 1.48
N GLU A 123 2.78 18.30 1.78
CA GLU A 123 2.38 18.81 3.09
C GLU A 123 2.51 17.77 4.21
N ASN A 124 2.36 16.48 3.89
CA ASN A 124 2.56 15.40 4.85
C ASN A 124 3.97 15.45 5.46
N TRP A 125 4.98 15.60 4.59
CA TRP A 125 6.36 15.78 5.01
C TRP A 125 6.53 17.04 5.88
N ARG A 126 5.96 18.18 5.48
CA ARG A 126 6.10 19.44 6.22
C ARG A 126 5.56 19.32 7.65
N VAL A 127 4.38 18.73 7.81
CA VAL A 127 3.73 18.55 9.11
C VAL A 127 4.49 17.53 9.96
N MET A 128 4.78 16.34 9.44
CA MET A 128 5.50 15.29 10.19
C MET A 128 6.91 15.71 10.57
N ARG A 129 7.63 16.42 9.68
CA ARG A 129 8.96 16.98 9.98
C ARG A 129 8.88 18.02 11.09
N ARG A 130 7.93 18.96 11.03
CA ARG A 130 7.77 20.01 12.04
C ARG A 130 7.45 19.41 13.41
N PHE A 131 6.52 18.46 13.44
CA PHE A 131 6.18 17.72 14.64
C PHE A 131 7.40 17.05 15.24
N MET A 132 8.09 16.20 14.46
CA MET A 132 9.23 15.44 14.97
C MET A 132 10.35 16.35 15.47
N LEU A 133 10.67 17.45 14.78
CA LEU A 133 11.70 18.38 15.25
C LEU A 133 11.32 19.05 16.58
N THR A 134 10.03 19.35 16.76
CA THR A 134 9.50 19.90 18.01
C THR A 134 9.61 18.88 19.13
N THR A 135 9.11 17.66 18.89
CA THR A 135 9.12 16.55 19.84
C THR A 135 10.54 16.17 20.26
N LEU A 136 11.48 16.03 19.32
CA LEU A 136 12.87 15.71 19.65
C LEU A 136 13.54 16.81 20.50
N ARG A 137 13.24 18.09 20.23
CA ARG A 137 13.72 19.21 21.05
C ARG A 137 13.15 19.17 22.47
N ASP A 138 11.89 18.78 22.61
CA ASP A 138 11.20 18.71 23.90
C ASP A 138 11.71 17.52 24.74
N TYR A 139 12.04 16.38 24.11
CA TYR A 139 12.78 15.26 24.73
C TYR A 139 14.27 15.55 24.98
N GLY A 140 14.71 16.77 24.68
CA GLY A 140 16.00 17.29 25.07
C GLY A 140 17.10 17.09 24.05
N MET A 141 16.78 16.99 22.75
CA MET A 141 17.76 17.27 21.70
C MET A 141 18.33 18.68 21.91
N GLY A 142 19.58 18.77 22.36
CA GLY A 142 20.24 20.02 22.78
C GLY A 142 20.09 20.40 24.26
N LYS A 143 19.52 19.53 25.11
CA LYS A 143 19.42 19.67 26.59
C LYS A 143 20.07 18.47 27.31
N ARG A 144 20.19 18.53 28.64
CA ARG A 144 20.89 17.51 29.47
C ARG A 144 20.25 16.12 29.50
N SER A 145 18.96 15.96 29.13
CA SER A 145 18.21 14.69 29.28
C SER A 145 18.52 13.62 28.21
N ILE A 146 18.85 14.01 26.98
CA ILE A 146 19.26 13.03 25.95
C ILE A 146 20.73 12.65 26.11
N GLU A 147 21.56 13.62 26.52
CA GLU A 147 22.98 13.40 26.81
C GLU A 147 23.18 12.39 27.95
N SER A 148 22.31 12.40 28.96
CA SER A 148 22.36 11.41 30.04
C SER A 148 22.09 9.99 29.53
N LYS A 149 21.13 9.81 28.61
CA LYS A 149 20.85 8.51 27.97
C LYS A 149 22.03 8.00 27.15
N ILE A 150 22.69 8.89 26.39
CA ILE A 150 23.89 8.53 25.61
C ILE A 150 25.03 8.12 26.54
N ALA A 151 25.26 8.88 27.61
CA ALA A 151 26.28 8.54 28.58
C ALA A 151 26.00 7.22 29.32
N GLU A 152 24.74 6.96 29.68
CA GLU A 152 24.35 5.69 30.26
C GLU A 152 24.68 4.52 29.31
N GLU A 153 24.35 4.64 28.02
CA GLU A 153 24.69 3.63 27.03
C GLU A 153 26.22 3.46 26.84
N CYS A 154 26.98 4.56 26.86
CA CYS A 154 28.44 4.51 26.86
C CYS A 154 28.98 3.68 28.04
N SER A 155 28.39 3.80 29.23
CA SER A 155 28.79 2.99 30.40
C SER A 155 28.52 1.50 30.16
N PHE A 156 27.37 1.13 29.60
CA PHE A 156 27.06 -0.26 29.25
C PHE A 156 28.00 -0.82 28.18
N LEU A 157 28.31 0.01 27.18
CA LEU A 157 29.21 -0.37 26.09
C LEU A 157 30.65 -0.60 26.58
N VAL A 158 31.17 0.29 27.44
CA VAL A 158 32.50 0.14 28.06
C VAL A 158 32.58 -1.16 28.86
N LYS A 159 31.60 -1.42 29.73
CA LYS A 159 31.52 -2.67 30.50
C LYS A 159 31.49 -3.91 29.61
N LYS A 160 30.77 -3.84 28.48
CA LYS A 160 30.74 -4.95 27.52
C LYS A 160 32.11 -5.17 26.87
N PHE A 161 32.84 -4.11 26.53
CA PHE A 161 34.19 -4.22 25.97
C PHE A 161 35.20 -4.78 27.00
N GLU A 162 35.13 -4.32 28.26
CA GLU A 162 35.92 -4.86 29.38
C GLU A 162 35.73 -6.38 29.54
N SER A 163 34.50 -6.88 29.35
CA SER A 163 34.20 -8.31 29.49
C SER A 163 34.96 -9.23 28.52
N TYR A 164 35.45 -8.71 27.39
CA TYR A 164 36.25 -9.48 26.43
C TYR A 164 37.72 -9.63 26.86
N LYS A 165 38.20 -8.87 27.86
CA LYS A 165 39.55 -8.99 28.43
C LYS A 165 40.66 -9.00 27.36
N GLY A 166 40.56 -8.12 26.36
CA GLY A 166 41.52 -8.02 25.26
C GLY A 166 41.41 -9.12 24.18
N LYS A 167 40.46 -10.07 24.29
CA LYS A 167 40.23 -11.11 23.27
C LYS A 167 39.54 -10.53 22.03
N PRO A 168 39.71 -11.16 20.85
CA PRO A 168 39.03 -10.75 19.62
C PRO A 168 37.51 -10.90 19.73
N PHE A 169 36.74 -9.92 19.24
CA PHE A 169 35.27 -9.99 19.20
C PHE A 169 34.64 -9.27 18.00
N GLU A 170 33.40 -9.65 17.69
CA GLU A 170 32.55 -9.06 16.64
C GLU A 170 32.00 -7.69 17.06
N PHE A 171 32.80 -6.63 16.88
CA PHE A 171 32.46 -5.30 17.36
C PHE A 171 31.24 -4.68 16.67
N ARG A 172 30.97 -5.02 15.39
CA ARG A 172 29.85 -4.45 14.63
C ARG A 172 28.53 -4.68 15.32
N ARG A 173 28.28 -5.92 15.74
CA ARG A 173 27.03 -6.32 16.39
C ARG A 173 26.77 -5.51 17.66
N ILE A 174 27.79 -5.37 18.50
CA ILE A 174 27.70 -4.68 19.79
C ILE A 174 27.48 -3.18 19.58
N MET A 175 28.24 -2.58 18.65
CA MET A 175 28.14 -1.16 18.35
C MET A 175 26.77 -0.79 17.76
N THR A 176 26.27 -1.59 16.81
CA THR A 176 24.94 -1.38 16.25
C THR A 176 23.85 -1.47 17.32
N ALA A 177 23.99 -2.39 18.28
CA ALA A 177 23.06 -2.50 19.40
C ALA A 177 23.09 -1.28 20.34
N ALA A 178 24.28 -0.78 20.65
CA ALA A 178 24.45 0.43 21.47
C ALA A 178 23.84 1.67 20.81
N VAL A 179 24.13 1.89 19.53
CA VAL A 179 23.52 2.98 18.75
C VAL A 179 21.99 2.84 18.71
N ALA A 180 21.49 1.62 18.47
CA ALA A 180 20.06 1.39 18.40
C ALA A 180 19.34 1.59 19.74
N ASN A 181 19.98 1.31 20.88
CA ASN A 181 19.40 1.57 22.19
C ASN A 181 19.12 3.06 22.42
N ILE A 182 19.91 3.97 21.85
CA ILE A 182 19.64 5.41 21.95
C ILE A 182 18.30 5.76 21.29
N ILE A 183 18.12 5.38 20.03
CA ILE A 183 16.91 5.70 19.29
C ILE A 183 15.69 4.94 19.82
N VAL A 184 15.84 3.69 20.26
CA VAL A 184 14.76 2.93 20.92
C VAL A 184 14.32 3.61 22.21
N SER A 185 15.25 4.14 23.00
CA SER A 185 14.92 4.86 24.23
C SER A 185 14.14 6.16 23.96
N ILE A 186 14.37 6.80 22.80
CA ILE A 186 13.61 7.99 22.37
C ILE A 186 12.23 7.60 21.83
N LEU A 187 12.16 6.54 21.04
CA LEU A 187 10.93 6.11 20.37
C LEU A 187 9.95 5.40 21.31
N PHE A 188 10.46 4.51 22.18
CA PHE A 188 9.66 3.59 22.99
C PHE A 188 9.87 3.76 24.50
N GLY A 189 10.85 4.57 24.94
CA GLY A 189 11.16 4.74 26.36
C GLY A 189 11.81 3.51 27.02
N LYS A 190 12.47 2.63 26.25
CA LYS A 190 13.06 1.36 26.72
C LYS A 190 14.49 1.17 26.23
N ARG A 191 15.22 0.28 26.92
CA ARG A 191 16.55 -0.21 26.55
C ARG A 191 16.52 -1.74 26.46
N TYR A 192 17.19 -2.32 25.46
CA TYR A 192 17.35 -3.76 25.33
C TYR A 192 18.76 -4.21 25.70
N ASP A 193 18.88 -5.46 26.15
CA ASP A 193 20.17 -6.11 26.29
C ASP A 193 20.81 -6.36 24.91
N TYR A 194 22.13 -6.28 24.82
CA TYR A 194 22.86 -6.48 23.55
C TYR A 194 22.73 -7.91 23.02
N GLU A 195 22.39 -8.87 23.87
CA GLU A 195 22.21 -10.28 23.54
C GLU A 195 20.73 -10.66 23.38
N ASP A 196 19.79 -9.72 23.55
CA ASP A 196 18.36 -9.99 23.32
C ASP A 196 18.14 -10.48 21.87
N PRO A 197 17.65 -11.71 21.66
CA PRO A 197 17.50 -12.28 20.31
C PRO A 197 16.53 -11.50 19.42
N ARG A 198 15.48 -10.89 19.99
CA ARG A 198 14.51 -10.09 19.25
C ARG A 198 15.13 -8.78 18.82
N PHE A 199 15.92 -8.17 19.70
CA PHE A 199 16.64 -6.94 19.38
C PHE A 199 17.69 -7.20 18.29
N ILE A 200 18.51 -8.24 18.43
CA ILE A 200 19.48 -8.63 17.39
C ILE A 200 18.79 -8.89 16.04
N LYS A 201 17.63 -9.56 16.04
CA LYS A 201 16.85 -9.77 14.82
C LYS A 201 16.40 -8.45 14.20
N LEU A 202 15.95 -7.47 15.00
CA LEU A 202 15.57 -6.15 14.49
C LEU A 202 16.75 -5.44 13.82
N LEU A 203 17.94 -5.50 14.42
CA LEU A 203 19.15 -4.88 13.89
C LEU A 203 19.61 -5.54 12.58
N SER A 204 19.52 -6.87 12.48
CA SER A 204 19.88 -7.58 11.25
C SER A 204 18.93 -7.25 10.10
N LEU A 205 17.63 -7.11 10.38
CA LEU A 205 16.63 -6.66 9.40
C LEU A 205 16.94 -5.24 8.91
N ALA A 206 17.31 -4.33 9.82
CA ALA A 206 17.66 -2.95 9.48
C ALA A 206 18.91 -2.86 8.59
N ALA A 207 20.00 -3.53 9.00
CA ALA A 207 21.25 -3.57 8.25
C ALA A 207 21.06 -4.20 6.85
N GLU A 208 20.38 -5.36 6.79
CA GLU A 208 20.10 -6.03 5.52
C GLU A 208 19.25 -5.15 4.59
N THR A 209 18.25 -4.45 5.14
CA THR A 209 17.42 -3.52 4.36
C THR A 209 18.25 -2.41 3.74
N ALA A 210 19.16 -1.80 4.50
CA ALA A 210 20.04 -0.75 4.00
C ALA A 210 21.00 -1.24 2.91
N MET A 211 21.61 -2.42 3.08
CA MET A 211 22.48 -3.02 2.07
C MET A 211 21.71 -3.35 0.78
N LEU A 212 20.54 -3.97 0.90
CA LEU A 212 19.73 -4.34 -0.25
C LEU A 212 19.22 -3.11 -1.01
N MET A 213 18.83 -2.02 -0.32
CA MET A 213 18.35 -0.79 -0.95
C MET A 213 19.36 -0.18 -1.93
N GLY A 214 20.66 -0.27 -1.63
CA GLY A 214 21.72 0.19 -2.54
C GLY A 214 22.27 -0.88 -3.50
N SER A 215 21.74 -2.11 -3.45
CA SER A 215 22.26 -3.20 -4.28
C SER A 215 21.98 -3.01 -5.78
N PRO A 216 22.84 -3.53 -6.69
CA PRO A 216 22.58 -3.47 -8.14
C PRO A 216 21.21 -4.02 -8.54
N ALA A 217 20.74 -5.07 -7.88
CA ALA A 217 19.43 -5.67 -8.15
C ALA A 217 18.28 -4.69 -7.85
N VAL A 218 18.36 -3.93 -6.75
CA VAL A 218 17.34 -2.92 -6.41
C VAL A 218 17.49 -1.67 -7.26
N GLN A 219 18.71 -1.28 -7.64
CA GLN A 219 18.91 -0.19 -8.60
C GLN A 219 18.31 -0.54 -9.97
N LEU A 220 18.48 -1.77 -10.45
CA LEU A 220 17.81 -2.26 -11.66
C LEU A 220 16.29 -2.29 -11.51
N TYR A 221 15.78 -2.68 -10.34
CA TYR A 221 14.35 -2.60 -10.05
C TYR A 221 13.84 -1.15 -10.10
N ASN A 222 14.55 -0.20 -9.49
CA ASN A 222 14.18 1.22 -9.51
C ASN A 222 14.14 1.77 -10.95
N MET A 223 15.01 1.28 -11.84
CA MET A 223 15.04 1.67 -13.25
C MET A 223 13.97 0.98 -14.10
N PHE A 224 13.71 -0.30 -13.81
CA PHE A 224 12.74 -1.13 -14.52
C PHE A 224 11.77 -1.84 -13.56
N PRO A 225 10.84 -1.10 -12.93
CA PRO A 225 9.96 -1.67 -11.92
C PRO A 225 9.09 -2.82 -12.45
N MET A 226 8.78 -2.77 -13.75
CA MET A 226 8.04 -3.80 -14.47
C MET A 226 8.69 -5.20 -14.44
N PHE A 227 10.02 -5.27 -14.27
CA PHE A 227 10.77 -6.53 -14.14
C PHE A 227 11.06 -6.90 -12.67
N GLY A 228 10.42 -6.21 -11.70
CA GLY A 228 10.63 -6.41 -10.27
C GLY A 228 10.42 -7.84 -9.76
N PHE A 229 9.70 -8.68 -10.50
CA PHE A 229 9.53 -10.10 -10.18
C PHE A 229 10.83 -10.91 -10.30
N LEU A 230 11.79 -10.45 -11.11
CA LEU A 230 13.09 -11.10 -11.32
C LEU A 230 14.08 -10.86 -10.16
N PHE A 231 13.87 -9.82 -9.36
CA PHE A 231 14.84 -9.38 -8.35
C PHE A 231 14.40 -9.80 -6.94
N GLY A 232 14.99 -10.89 -6.42
CA GLY A 232 14.70 -11.41 -5.07
C GLY A 232 14.96 -10.42 -3.94
N ALA A 233 15.92 -9.49 -4.13
CA ALA A 233 16.27 -8.43 -3.17
C ALA A 233 15.07 -7.56 -2.76
N ARG A 234 14.20 -7.22 -3.72
CA ARG A 234 12.98 -6.45 -3.46
C ARG A 234 12.03 -7.18 -2.50
N LYS A 235 11.77 -8.48 -2.75
CA LYS A 235 10.89 -9.28 -1.88
C LYS A 235 11.43 -9.34 -0.46
N LYS A 236 12.76 -9.41 -0.31
CA LYS A 236 13.43 -9.45 0.98
C LYS A 236 13.31 -8.12 1.74
N ILE A 237 13.54 -6.96 1.09
CA ILE A 237 13.31 -5.63 1.69
C ILE A 237 11.88 -5.50 2.25
N LEU A 238 10.87 -5.88 1.47
CA LEU A 238 9.47 -5.76 1.89
C LEU A 238 9.11 -6.74 3.00
N LYS A 239 9.73 -7.92 3.01
CA LYS A 239 9.59 -8.88 4.12
C LYS A 239 10.18 -8.28 5.39
N ASN A 240 11.38 -7.71 5.30
CA ASN A 240 12.06 -7.10 6.43
C ASN A 240 11.25 -5.92 7.00
N GLY A 241 10.68 -5.07 6.13
CA GLY A 241 9.79 -3.98 6.54
C GLY A 241 8.54 -4.45 7.30
N ARG A 242 7.91 -5.56 6.87
CA ARG A 242 6.77 -6.14 7.61
C ARG A 242 7.16 -6.68 8.99
N GLU A 243 8.30 -7.37 9.08
CA GLU A 243 8.80 -7.87 10.37
C GLU A 243 9.19 -6.71 11.31
N PHE A 244 9.74 -5.62 10.76
CA PHE A 244 10.01 -4.40 11.50
C PHE A 244 8.72 -3.74 12.03
N ASN A 245 7.70 -3.60 11.19
CA ASN A 245 6.42 -2.99 11.58
C ASN A 245 5.66 -3.82 12.62
N ALA A 246 5.86 -5.14 12.67
CA ALA A 246 5.32 -5.97 13.75
C ALA A 246 5.92 -5.58 15.11
N PHE A 247 7.24 -5.39 15.17
CA PHE A 247 7.93 -4.93 16.39
C PHE A 247 7.47 -3.53 16.83
N VAL A 248 7.26 -2.62 15.88
CA VAL A 248 6.74 -1.27 16.17
C VAL A 248 5.33 -1.34 16.76
N ASN A 249 4.45 -2.16 16.18
CA ASN A 249 3.07 -2.31 16.64
C ASN A 249 2.95 -2.91 18.04
N GLU A 250 3.79 -3.88 18.38
CA GLU A 250 3.83 -4.44 19.74
C GLU A 250 4.20 -3.38 20.79
N ASN A 251 5.21 -2.55 20.51
CA ASN A 251 5.62 -1.48 21.42
C ASN A 251 4.60 -0.32 21.44
N PHE A 252 3.94 -0.05 20.32
CA PHE A 252 2.86 0.93 20.23
C PHE A 252 1.71 0.60 21.19
N ILE A 253 1.23 -0.66 21.20
CA ILE A 253 0.14 -1.10 22.10
C ILE A 253 0.54 -0.89 23.57
N GLN A 254 1.79 -1.16 23.91
CA GLN A 254 2.29 -0.96 25.28
C GLN A 254 2.34 0.52 25.68
N CYS A 255 2.67 1.43 24.75
CA CYS A 255 2.65 2.87 25.02
C CYS A 255 1.21 3.36 25.19
N LEU A 256 0.29 2.91 24.34
CA LEU A 256 -1.13 3.26 24.38
C LEU A 256 -1.78 2.88 25.73
N ASN A 257 -1.51 1.68 26.23
CA ASN A 257 -2.09 1.20 27.49
C ASN A 257 -1.61 1.97 28.74
N ASN A 258 -0.46 2.65 28.64
CA ASN A 258 0.16 3.36 29.75
C ASN A 258 0.20 4.87 29.53
N LEU A 259 -0.60 5.40 28.60
CA LEU A 259 -0.56 6.82 28.23
C LEU A 259 -1.06 7.71 29.37
N ASP A 260 -0.23 8.69 29.75
CA ASP A 260 -0.63 9.81 30.61
C ASP A 260 -0.59 11.10 29.78
N GLU A 261 -1.73 11.78 29.66
CA GLU A 261 -1.84 13.02 28.87
C GLU A 261 -1.02 14.18 29.48
N ASN A 262 -0.67 14.10 30.77
CA ASN A 262 0.10 15.12 31.47
C ASN A 262 1.62 14.83 31.51
N ASP A 263 2.04 13.61 31.17
CA ASP A 263 3.44 13.19 31.19
C ASP A 263 3.78 12.31 29.97
N THR A 264 4.15 12.95 28.85
CA THR A 264 4.56 12.25 27.63
C THR A 264 5.99 11.73 27.76
N ARG A 265 6.22 10.41 27.76
CA ARG A 265 7.55 9.83 28.07
C ARG A 265 8.43 9.52 26.86
N ASN A 266 7.82 9.41 25.67
CA ASN A 266 8.51 9.04 24.43
C ASN A 266 7.82 9.64 23.19
N PHE A 267 8.45 9.48 22.02
CA PHE A 267 7.93 10.00 20.76
C PHE A 267 6.50 9.52 20.43
N ILE A 268 6.17 8.26 20.73
CA ILE A 268 4.83 7.69 20.50
C ILE A 268 3.80 8.37 21.41
N ASP A 269 4.09 8.55 22.71
CA ASP A 269 3.21 9.24 23.65
C ASP A 269 2.90 10.66 23.16
N SER A 270 3.92 11.42 22.74
CA SER A 270 3.75 12.77 22.17
C SER A 270 2.89 12.78 20.91
N TYR A 271 3.06 11.79 20.03
CA TYR A 271 2.26 11.69 18.81
C TYR A 271 0.78 11.39 19.12
N LEU A 272 0.54 10.52 20.11
CA LEU A 272 -0.81 10.17 20.56
C LEU A 272 -1.53 11.37 21.17
N VAL A 273 -0.85 12.15 22.01
CA VAL A 273 -1.40 13.39 22.58
C VAL A 273 -1.73 14.41 21.47
N GLN A 274 -0.81 14.62 20.52
CA GLN A 274 -1.07 15.51 19.38
C GLN A 274 -2.25 15.03 18.53
N GLN A 275 -2.36 13.71 18.29
CA GLN A 275 -3.49 13.12 17.58
C GLN A 275 -4.82 13.34 18.33
N GLN A 276 -4.83 13.20 19.66
CA GLN A 276 -6.02 13.49 20.47
C GLN A 276 -6.39 14.97 20.44
N GLN A 277 -5.41 15.87 20.50
CA GLN A 277 -5.64 17.31 20.39
C GLN A 277 -6.28 17.67 19.05
N GLU A 278 -5.74 17.20 17.91
CA GLU A 278 -6.33 17.48 16.59
C GLU A 278 -7.76 16.95 16.45
N ARG A 279 -8.07 15.79 17.05
CA ARG A 279 -9.44 15.26 17.11
C ARG A 279 -10.38 16.17 17.92
N LYS A 280 -9.92 16.76 19.03
CA LYS A 280 -10.72 17.69 19.86
C LYS A 280 -11.11 18.97 19.10
N ILE A 281 -10.27 19.43 18.17
CA ILE A 281 -10.54 20.64 17.35
C ILE A 281 -11.17 20.31 15.98
N GLN A 282 -11.63 19.06 15.77
CA GLN A 282 -12.23 18.56 14.52
C GLN A 282 -11.37 18.78 13.25
N ASN A 283 -10.05 18.85 13.40
CA ASN A 283 -9.13 18.90 12.27
C ASN A 283 -8.74 17.46 11.90
N ASN A 284 -9.25 16.92 10.79
CA ASN A 284 -8.84 15.60 10.29
C ASN A 284 -7.44 15.69 9.65
N GLY A 285 -6.41 15.81 10.51
CA GLY A 285 -5.04 16.10 10.13
C GLY A 285 -4.17 14.88 9.81
N TYR A 286 -2.90 15.17 9.48
CA TYR A 286 -1.84 14.25 9.06
C TYR A 286 -1.45 13.21 10.14
N PHE A 287 -2.00 13.30 11.35
CA PHE A 287 -1.68 12.45 12.49
C PHE A 287 -2.55 11.19 12.56
N HIS A 288 -2.27 10.21 11.70
CA HIS A 288 -2.93 8.89 11.70
C HIS A 288 -1.92 7.75 11.93
N HIS A 289 -2.42 6.54 12.23
CA HIS A 289 -1.60 5.37 12.61
C HIS A 289 -0.48 5.05 11.62
N LYS A 290 -0.80 5.02 10.32
CA LYS A 290 0.21 4.74 9.28
C LYS A 290 1.37 5.75 9.25
N ASN A 291 1.11 7.03 9.52
CA ASN A 291 2.18 8.03 9.56
C ASN A 291 3.05 7.86 10.81
N LEU A 292 2.49 7.39 11.93
CA LEU A 292 3.25 7.06 13.12
C LEU A 292 4.19 5.88 12.85
N GLU A 293 3.65 4.76 12.33
CA GLU A 293 4.43 3.56 12.01
C GLU A 293 5.62 3.91 11.10
N GLU A 294 5.35 4.60 9.99
CA GLU A 294 6.39 4.95 9.02
C GLU A 294 7.37 6.00 9.57
N SER A 295 6.93 6.93 10.43
CA SER A 295 7.83 7.88 11.09
C SER A 295 8.78 7.17 12.06
N VAL A 296 8.28 6.22 12.85
CA VAL A 296 9.09 5.41 13.79
C VAL A 296 10.10 4.56 13.01
N THR A 297 9.66 3.88 11.95
CA THR A 297 10.54 3.08 11.08
C THR A 297 11.62 3.94 10.40
N ASN A 298 11.25 5.12 9.88
CA ASN A 298 12.20 6.05 9.26
C ASN A 298 13.26 6.54 10.27
N LEU A 299 12.84 6.93 11.48
CA LEU A 299 13.75 7.40 12.53
C LEU A 299 14.71 6.31 12.97
N PHE A 300 14.21 5.08 13.17
CA PHE A 300 15.06 3.95 13.56
C PHE A 300 16.10 3.61 12.47
N LEU A 301 15.66 3.38 11.22
CA LEU A 301 16.57 2.98 10.14
C LEU A 301 17.63 4.04 9.87
N ALA A 302 17.24 5.33 9.89
CA ALA A 302 18.17 6.43 9.67
C ALA A 302 19.21 6.56 10.80
N ALA A 303 18.78 6.46 12.06
CA ALA A 303 19.67 6.64 13.21
C ALA A 303 20.64 5.47 13.38
N VAL A 304 20.18 4.23 13.21
CA VAL A 304 21.01 3.04 13.51
C VAL A 304 22.11 2.85 12.48
N GLU A 305 21.75 2.74 11.20
CA GLU A 305 22.70 2.31 10.17
C GLU A 305 23.78 3.36 9.90
N THR A 306 23.42 4.65 9.85
CA THR A 306 24.36 5.72 9.49
C THR A 306 25.38 6.02 10.59
N ILE A 307 24.94 6.05 11.85
CA ILE A 307 25.82 6.28 13.01
C ILE A 307 26.72 5.07 13.21
N SER A 308 26.17 3.84 13.14
CA SER A 308 26.97 2.62 13.22
C SER A 308 28.04 2.56 12.14
N SER A 309 27.67 2.82 10.87
CA SER A 309 28.62 2.87 9.76
C SER A 309 29.74 3.89 9.97
N THR A 310 29.41 5.06 10.54
CA THR A 310 30.40 6.10 10.86
C THR A 310 31.36 5.65 11.95
N LEU A 311 30.84 5.01 13.01
CA LEU A 311 31.67 4.47 14.09
C LEU A 311 32.53 3.28 13.61
N PHE A 312 32.03 2.46 12.68
CA PHE A 312 32.83 1.42 12.04
C PHE A 312 34.04 2.03 11.32
N TRP A 313 33.82 3.06 10.51
CA TRP A 313 34.91 3.80 9.90
C TRP A 313 35.85 4.42 10.93
N ALA A 314 35.30 5.05 11.97
CA ALA A 314 36.08 5.69 13.03
C ALA A 314 37.09 4.72 13.64
N PHE A 315 36.61 3.56 14.11
CA PHE A 315 37.46 2.59 14.79
C PHE A 315 38.39 1.84 13.82
N THR A 316 37.97 1.54 12.60
CA THR A 316 38.87 1.02 11.55
C THR A 316 40.01 2.00 11.25
N LEU A 317 39.72 3.31 11.17
CA LEU A 317 40.73 4.34 10.96
C LEU A 317 41.67 4.49 12.17
N MET A 318 41.17 4.35 13.40
CA MET A 318 42.03 4.38 14.59
C MET A 318 43.01 3.18 14.64
N MET A 319 42.58 2.00 14.19
CA MET A 319 43.46 0.84 14.05
C MET A 319 44.49 1.04 12.92
N LYS A 320 44.07 1.64 11.81
CA LYS A 320 44.96 1.91 10.66
C LYS A 320 46.00 3.01 10.95
N TYR A 321 45.63 4.02 11.74
CA TYR A 321 46.45 5.17 12.08
C TYR A 321 46.70 5.24 13.60
N PRO A 322 47.51 4.34 14.17
CA PRO A 322 47.72 4.26 15.63
C PRO A 322 48.31 5.54 16.23
N LEU A 323 49.07 6.33 15.46
CA LEU A 323 49.55 7.65 15.93
C LEU A 323 48.42 8.66 16.10
N ILE A 324 47.40 8.63 15.24
CA ILE A 324 46.21 9.48 15.38
C ILE A 324 45.41 9.03 16.60
N GLN A 325 45.23 7.71 16.77
CA GLN A 325 44.58 7.13 17.95
C GLN A 325 45.27 7.60 19.25
N LYS A 326 46.60 7.51 19.31
CA LYS A 326 47.38 7.95 20.47
C LYS A 326 47.17 9.44 20.78
N LYS A 327 47.23 10.32 19.77
CA LYS A 327 46.98 11.76 19.95
C LYS A 327 45.57 12.06 20.48
N VAL A 328 44.56 11.34 19.99
CA VAL A 328 43.18 11.46 20.50
C VAL A 328 43.11 11.00 21.96
N GLN A 329 43.75 9.88 22.30
CA GLN A 329 43.79 9.37 23.68
C GLN A 329 44.50 10.34 24.63
N GLU A 330 45.62 10.94 24.21
CA GLU A 330 46.35 11.96 24.97
C GLU A 330 45.47 13.18 25.24
N GLU A 331 44.76 13.69 24.23
CA GLU A 331 43.84 14.83 24.39
C GLU A 331 42.66 14.50 25.31
N ILE A 332 42.05 13.31 25.17
CA ILE A 332 40.98 12.83 26.07
C ILE A 332 41.49 12.75 27.51
N THR A 333 42.68 12.18 27.72
CA THR A 333 43.30 12.06 29.05
C THR A 333 43.51 13.43 29.68
N ASN A 334 44.04 14.38 28.91
CA ASN A 334 44.35 15.73 29.40
C ASN A 334 43.09 16.55 29.74
N VAL A 335 42.02 16.41 28.97
CA VAL A 335 40.82 17.25 29.10
C VAL A 335 39.74 16.61 29.98
N VAL A 336 39.59 15.28 29.89
CA VAL A 336 38.51 14.53 30.53
C VAL A 336 39.03 13.69 31.72
N GLY A 337 40.26 13.19 31.65
CA GLY A 337 40.84 12.33 32.68
C GLY A 337 40.06 11.01 32.83
N TYR A 338 39.76 10.62 34.07
CA TYR A 338 38.94 9.44 34.40
C TYR A 338 37.43 9.69 34.36
N ALA A 339 36.99 10.94 34.28
CA ALA A 339 35.57 11.26 34.22
C ALA A 339 34.96 10.75 32.92
N GLN A 340 33.67 10.46 32.90
CA GLN A 340 33.02 10.03 31.66
C GLN A 340 32.97 11.18 30.63
N PRO A 341 33.29 10.95 29.35
CA PRO A 341 33.12 11.93 28.28
C PRO A 341 31.67 12.44 28.15
N ARG A 342 31.53 13.73 27.88
CA ARG A 342 30.26 14.48 27.80
C ARG A 342 30.28 15.43 26.62
N ALA A 343 29.11 15.84 26.13
CA ALA A 343 29.00 16.70 24.95
C ALA A 343 29.75 18.03 25.13
N LYS A 344 29.75 18.58 26.36
CA LYS A 344 30.49 19.80 26.70
C LYS A 344 32.00 19.71 26.47
N HIS A 345 32.60 18.51 26.59
CA HIS A 345 34.05 18.32 26.43
C HIS A 345 34.49 18.51 24.98
N ARG A 346 33.58 18.34 24.01
CA ARG A 346 33.87 18.51 22.58
C ARG A 346 34.53 19.84 22.25
N THR A 347 34.02 20.93 22.82
CA THR A 347 34.55 22.29 22.60
C THR A 347 35.97 22.50 23.13
N LYS A 348 36.45 21.59 23.99
CA LYS A 348 37.79 21.63 24.60
C LYS A 348 38.74 20.58 24.03
N MET A 349 38.29 19.75 23.09
CA MET A 349 39.08 18.69 22.46
C MET A 349 39.11 18.92 20.94
N PRO A 350 39.78 19.99 20.47
CA PRO A 350 39.78 20.37 19.06
C PRO A 350 40.32 19.28 18.13
N TYR A 351 41.32 18.50 18.57
CA TYR A 351 41.89 17.44 17.74
C TYR A 351 40.93 16.25 17.61
N THR A 352 40.29 15.84 18.70
CA THR A 352 39.27 14.78 18.72
C THR A 352 38.06 15.18 17.88
N ASP A 353 37.60 16.43 17.98
CA ASP A 353 36.49 16.92 17.15
C ASP A 353 36.89 16.98 15.67
N ALA A 354 38.13 17.39 15.36
CA ALA A 354 38.67 17.36 14.01
C ALA A 354 38.73 15.92 13.44
N VAL A 355 39.17 14.95 14.24
CA VAL A 355 39.17 13.52 13.87
C VAL A 355 37.75 13.02 13.61
N VAL A 356 36.78 13.31 14.48
CA VAL A 356 35.38 12.90 14.30
C VAL A 356 34.77 13.52 13.03
N HIS A 357 35.07 14.78 12.71
CA HIS A 357 34.64 15.42 11.47
C HIS A 357 35.32 14.80 10.25
N GLU A 358 36.63 14.55 10.33
CA GLU A 358 37.38 13.94 9.25
C GLU A 358 36.93 12.50 8.99
N VAL A 359 36.54 11.75 10.02
CA VAL A 359 35.92 10.43 9.85
C VAL A 359 34.64 10.55 9.03
N GLN A 360 33.76 11.49 9.35
CA GLN A 360 32.52 11.67 8.58
C GLN A 360 32.77 12.08 7.13
N ARG A 361 33.74 12.98 6.90
CA ARG A 361 34.15 13.41 5.55
C ARG A 361 34.77 12.26 4.75
N TYR A 362 35.65 11.48 5.37
CA TYR A 362 36.36 10.37 4.73
C TYR A 362 35.48 9.13 4.55
N ALA A 363 34.65 8.81 5.52
CA ALA A 363 33.70 7.70 5.45
C ALA A 363 32.73 7.93 4.29
N ASP A 364 32.21 9.17 4.16
CA ASP A 364 31.26 9.56 3.12
C ASP A 364 30.12 8.54 3.02
N VAL A 365 29.45 8.31 4.16
CA VAL A 365 28.57 7.17 4.39
C VAL A 365 27.41 7.10 3.40
N VAL A 366 26.91 8.25 2.91
CA VAL A 366 25.79 8.33 1.96
C VAL A 366 26.21 9.14 0.73
N PRO A 367 27.08 8.58 -0.14
CA PRO A 367 27.79 9.35 -1.16
C PRO A 367 26.88 9.94 -2.24
N LEU A 368 25.75 9.28 -2.52
CA LEU A 368 24.74 9.72 -3.49
C LEU A 368 23.73 10.72 -2.92
N ASN A 369 23.72 10.95 -1.60
CA ASN A 369 22.60 11.58 -0.89
C ASN A 369 21.26 10.83 -1.09
N MET A 370 20.21 11.34 -0.45
CA MET A 370 18.85 10.95 -0.77
C MET A 370 18.38 11.74 -2.00
N PRO A 371 17.60 11.14 -2.91
CA PRO A 371 17.25 11.75 -4.20
C PRO A 371 16.23 12.89 -4.03
N HIS A 372 16.45 14.04 -4.65
CA HIS A 372 15.57 15.20 -4.60
C HIS A 372 14.73 15.34 -5.87
N ALA A 373 13.67 16.14 -5.83
CA ALA A 373 12.94 16.57 -7.00
C ALA A 373 12.70 18.09 -7.00
N THR A 374 12.54 18.65 -8.19
CA THR A 374 12.16 20.05 -8.35
C THR A 374 10.67 20.26 -8.07
N THR A 375 10.31 21.28 -7.29
CA THR A 375 8.92 21.62 -6.97
C THR A 375 8.22 22.42 -8.08
N VAL A 376 9.02 23.11 -8.91
CA VAL A 376 8.59 23.98 -10.00
C VAL A 376 9.58 23.90 -11.17
N ASP A 377 9.15 24.35 -12.34
CA ASP A 377 10.06 24.59 -13.47
C ASP A 377 11.08 25.66 -13.06
N VAL A 378 12.38 25.42 -13.30
CA VAL A 378 13.45 26.33 -12.89
C VAL A 378 14.53 26.43 -13.95
N THR A 379 15.06 27.63 -14.16
CA THR A 379 16.35 27.83 -14.83
C THR A 379 17.46 27.86 -13.78
N PHE A 380 18.40 26.92 -13.86
CA PHE A 380 19.50 26.72 -12.92
C PHE A 380 20.82 26.59 -13.67
N LYS A 381 21.78 27.51 -13.42
CA LYS A 381 23.08 27.61 -14.11
C LYS A 381 22.94 27.51 -15.64
N ASP A 382 22.06 28.33 -16.19
CA ASP A 382 21.73 28.41 -17.63
C ASP A 382 20.97 27.21 -18.21
N TYR A 383 20.61 26.23 -17.38
CA TYR A 383 19.83 25.08 -17.80
C TYR A 383 18.39 25.14 -17.32
N PHE A 384 17.46 24.86 -18.21
CA PHE A 384 16.06 24.62 -17.86
C PHE A 384 15.90 23.22 -17.27
N ILE A 385 15.38 23.14 -16.05
CA ILE A 385 15.07 21.92 -15.32
C ILE A 385 13.55 21.94 -15.03
N PRO A 386 12.75 21.07 -15.66
CA PRO A 386 11.31 21.00 -15.41
C PRO A 386 10.99 20.61 -13.97
N LYS A 387 9.78 20.93 -13.52
CA LYS A 387 9.15 20.41 -12.31
C LYS A 387 9.18 18.87 -12.29
N ASP A 388 9.24 18.30 -11.09
CA ASP A 388 9.26 16.87 -10.80
C ASP A 388 10.48 16.14 -11.41
N THR A 389 11.52 16.89 -11.82
CA THR A 389 12.77 16.32 -12.30
C THR A 389 13.54 15.73 -11.14
N HIS A 390 13.98 14.48 -11.27
CA HIS A 390 14.84 13.82 -10.29
C HIS A 390 16.22 14.49 -10.27
N VAL A 391 16.65 14.92 -9.10
CA VAL A 391 17.93 15.57 -8.83
C VAL A 391 18.74 14.75 -7.82
N ILE A 392 19.98 14.41 -8.16
CA ILE A 392 20.95 13.78 -7.25
C ILE A 392 21.99 14.84 -6.88
N PRO A 393 21.92 15.42 -5.67
CA PRO A 393 22.99 16.26 -5.13
C PRO A 393 24.12 15.35 -4.60
N LEU A 394 25.14 15.13 -5.42
CA LEU A 394 26.19 14.15 -5.18
C LEU A 394 27.16 14.61 -4.06
N LEU A 395 26.89 14.23 -2.80
CA LEU A 395 27.66 14.68 -1.63
C LEU A 395 29.14 14.31 -1.71
N THR A 396 29.46 13.16 -2.29
CA THR A 396 30.86 12.74 -2.46
C THR A 396 31.69 13.77 -3.24
N SER A 397 31.07 14.50 -4.17
CA SER A 397 31.73 15.54 -4.95
C SER A 397 32.06 16.79 -4.13
N VAL A 398 31.39 17.00 -2.99
CA VAL A 398 31.66 18.11 -2.06
C VAL A 398 32.69 17.69 -1.02
N LEU A 399 32.54 16.50 -0.45
CA LEU A 399 33.46 15.98 0.58
C LEU A 399 34.85 15.62 0.03
N ARG A 400 34.96 15.50 -1.31
CA ARG A 400 36.20 15.26 -2.05
C ARG A 400 36.58 16.40 -3.01
N ASP A 401 35.96 17.57 -2.86
CA ASP A 401 36.23 18.73 -3.70
C ASP A 401 37.65 19.27 -3.46
N GLU A 402 38.52 19.18 -4.48
CA GLU A 402 39.91 19.65 -4.41
C GLU A 402 40.03 21.16 -4.13
N SER A 403 38.99 21.94 -4.41
CA SER A 403 38.96 23.38 -4.07
C SER A 403 38.68 23.65 -2.59
N GLN A 404 38.12 22.68 -1.87
CA GLN A 404 37.69 22.83 -0.48
C GLN A 404 38.60 22.08 0.50
N TRP A 405 39.29 21.03 0.03
CA TRP A 405 40.11 20.14 0.85
C TRP A 405 41.50 19.99 0.22
N GLU A 406 42.55 20.20 1.02
CA GLU A 406 43.94 20.09 0.57
C GLU A 406 44.30 18.64 0.17
N ARG A 407 43.87 17.66 0.98
CA ARG A 407 44.14 16.24 0.76
C ARG A 407 42.81 15.45 0.69
N PRO A 408 41.98 15.68 -0.34
CA PRO A 408 40.59 15.22 -0.36
C PRO A 408 40.47 13.69 -0.27
N HIS A 409 41.46 12.94 -0.72
CA HIS A 409 41.43 11.47 -0.75
C HIS A 409 42.09 10.80 0.45
N ASP A 410 42.85 11.53 1.25
CA ASP A 410 43.51 11.02 2.45
C ASP A 410 42.63 11.20 3.69
N PHE A 411 42.89 10.41 4.72
CA PHE A 411 42.35 10.67 6.06
C PHE A 411 43.30 11.62 6.78
N TYR A 412 42.90 12.89 6.90
CA TYR A 412 43.77 13.99 7.32
C TYR A 412 43.02 14.94 8.27
N PRO A 413 43.02 14.69 9.59
CA PRO A 413 42.28 15.47 10.59
C PRO A 413 42.56 16.98 10.54
N GLU A 414 43.76 17.36 10.12
CA GLU A 414 44.22 18.74 9.99
C GLU A 414 43.36 19.59 9.04
N HIS A 415 42.54 18.98 8.18
CA HIS A 415 41.51 19.71 7.41
C HIS A 415 40.60 20.59 8.28
N PHE A 416 40.39 20.18 9.53
CA PHE A 416 39.54 20.85 10.52
C PHE A 416 40.32 21.58 11.60
N LEU A 417 41.62 21.83 11.40
CA LEU A 417 42.45 22.60 12.34
C LEU A 417 43.06 23.83 11.66
N ASN A 418 43.21 24.92 12.41
CA ASN A 418 44.06 26.04 11.99
C ASN A 418 45.53 25.79 12.41
N THR A 419 46.42 26.74 12.08
CA THR A 419 47.85 26.68 12.43
C THR A 419 48.14 26.64 13.93
N GLU A 420 47.17 27.06 14.76
CA GLU A 420 47.25 27.05 16.22
C GLU A 420 46.68 25.76 16.84
N GLY A 421 46.19 24.82 16.02
CA GLY A 421 45.59 23.57 16.49
C GLY A 421 44.17 23.73 17.02
N THR A 422 43.49 24.84 16.74
CA THR A 422 42.08 25.04 17.10
C THR A 422 41.13 24.55 16.00
N PHE A 423 39.94 24.09 16.39
CA PHE A 423 38.96 23.54 15.46
C PHE A 423 38.38 24.62 14.53
N ILE A 424 38.35 24.35 13.23
CA ILE A 424 37.73 25.20 12.21
C ILE A 424 36.54 24.52 11.55
N LYS A 425 35.42 25.25 11.49
CA LYS A 425 34.21 24.79 10.78
C LYS A 425 34.37 25.04 9.27
N ARG A 426 34.20 24.00 8.47
CA ARG A 426 34.23 24.08 7.00
C ARG A 426 32.80 24.10 6.46
N ASN A 427 32.46 25.06 5.61
CA ASN A 427 31.11 25.12 5.01
C ASN A 427 30.87 23.97 4.01
N ALA A 428 31.92 23.43 3.39
CA ALA A 428 31.86 22.25 2.53
C ALA A 428 31.66 20.94 3.32
N PHE A 429 31.72 20.98 4.65
CA PHE A 429 31.40 19.83 5.49
C PHE A 429 29.88 19.65 5.58
N MET A 430 29.33 18.84 4.69
CA MET A 430 27.88 18.57 4.61
C MET A 430 27.54 17.06 4.52
N PRO A 431 28.06 16.20 5.41
CA PRO A 431 27.71 14.76 5.40
C PRO A 431 26.23 14.50 5.70
N PHE A 432 25.52 15.50 6.25
CA PHE A 432 24.09 15.46 6.58
C PHE A 432 23.19 16.13 5.53
N SER A 433 23.72 16.41 4.33
CA SER A 433 23.10 17.28 3.33
C SER A 433 22.93 18.73 3.85
N ALA A 434 22.13 19.54 3.16
CA ALA A 434 21.85 20.93 3.51
C ALA A 434 20.41 21.33 3.15
N GLY A 435 19.97 22.51 3.61
CA GLY A 435 18.69 23.08 3.23
C GLY A 435 17.48 22.50 3.97
N GLN A 436 16.30 22.61 3.37
CA GLN A 436 15.03 22.21 4.01
C GLN A 436 14.95 20.71 4.33
N ARG A 437 15.68 19.88 3.58
CA ARG A 437 15.78 18.42 3.76
C ARG A 437 17.05 17.99 4.49
N VAL A 438 17.77 18.90 5.17
CA VAL A 438 18.90 18.54 6.05
C VAL A 438 18.48 17.48 7.06
N CYS A 439 19.41 16.57 7.39
CA CYS A 439 19.16 15.49 8.34
C CYS A 439 18.51 16.03 9.63
N PRO A 440 17.30 15.58 9.99
CA PRO A 440 16.65 16.07 11.20
C PRO A 440 17.33 15.62 12.49
N GLY A 441 18.13 14.54 12.44
CA GLY A 441 18.87 13.99 13.57
C GLY A 441 20.32 14.46 13.67
N GLU A 442 20.74 15.49 12.90
CA GLU A 442 22.15 15.92 12.83
C GLU A 442 22.78 16.17 14.21
N THR A 443 22.10 16.93 15.07
CA THR A 443 22.61 17.27 16.41
C THR A 443 22.75 16.04 17.31
N LEU A 444 21.80 15.11 17.23
CA LEU A 444 21.83 13.87 17.99
C LEU A 444 22.98 12.98 17.51
N ALA A 445 23.08 12.75 16.20
CA ALA A 445 24.14 11.93 15.61
C ALA A 445 25.54 12.44 15.94
N LYS A 446 25.78 13.77 15.85
CA LYS A 446 27.07 14.35 16.20
C LYS A 446 27.46 14.13 17.66
N THR A 447 26.48 14.21 18.57
CA THR A 447 26.70 13.97 20.00
C THR A 447 26.97 12.49 20.28
N GLU A 448 26.18 11.59 19.70
CA GLU A 448 26.36 10.14 19.82
C GLU A 448 27.73 9.69 19.31
N ILE A 449 28.09 10.06 18.08
CA ILE A 449 29.37 9.67 17.47
C ILE A 449 30.53 10.13 18.36
N PHE A 450 30.51 11.38 18.81
CA PHE A 450 31.56 11.92 19.65
C PHE A 450 31.67 11.20 21.01
N MET A 451 30.54 11.00 21.69
CA MET A 451 30.54 10.36 23.02
C MET A 451 30.95 8.90 22.95
N PHE A 452 30.41 8.11 22.00
CA PHE A 452 30.83 6.72 21.82
C PHE A 452 32.32 6.62 21.44
N PHE A 453 32.79 7.48 20.54
CA PHE A 453 34.18 7.49 20.11
C PHE A 453 35.12 7.83 21.27
N ALA A 454 34.85 8.92 22.00
CA ALA A 454 35.67 9.36 23.12
C ALA A 454 35.64 8.37 24.30
N SER A 455 34.47 7.84 24.67
CA SER A 455 34.34 6.89 25.78
C SER A 455 35.09 5.58 25.53
N LEU A 456 35.08 5.08 24.30
CA LEU A 456 35.81 3.87 23.97
C LEU A 456 37.33 4.11 23.89
N LEU A 457 37.77 5.20 23.26
CA LEU A 457 39.21 5.48 23.18
C LEU A 457 39.83 5.90 24.53
N GLN A 458 39.04 6.49 25.42
CA GLN A 458 39.46 6.73 26.80
C GLN A 458 39.87 5.43 27.49
N ARG A 459 39.05 4.38 27.34
CA ARG A 459 39.20 3.13 28.10
C ARG A 459 40.03 2.08 27.37
N PHE A 460 40.07 2.12 26.05
CA PHE A 460 40.70 1.07 25.25
C PHE A 460 41.62 1.62 24.17
N THR A 461 42.71 0.89 23.94
CA THR A 461 43.51 0.94 22.72
C THR A 461 43.04 -0.18 21.80
N LEU A 462 42.59 0.21 20.61
CA LEU A 462 42.03 -0.71 19.61
C LEU A 462 43.10 -1.21 18.67
N GLN A 463 43.12 -2.52 18.44
CA GLN A 463 44.06 -3.20 17.55
C GLN A 463 43.33 -4.24 16.67
N PRO A 464 43.85 -4.54 15.47
CA PRO A 464 43.37 -5.68 14.69
C PRO A 464 43.50 -7.00 15.47
N ALA A 465 42.68 -8.00 15.14
CA ALA A 465 42.82 -9.34 15.72
C ALA A 465 44.23 -9.94 15.43
N PRO A 466 44.74 -10.84 16.30
CA PRO A 466 46.04 -11.47 16.11
C PRO A 466 46.15 -12.12 14.72
N GLY A 467 47.22 -11.79 13.99
CA GLY A 467 47.47 -12.28 12.63
C GLY A 467 47.07 -11.33 11.50
N ILE A 468 46.49 -10.16 11.79
CA ILE A 468 46.16 -9.11 10.80
C ILE A 468 47.06 -7.90 11.06
N SER A 469 47.87 -7.47 10.09
CA SER A 469 48.63 -6.22 10.22
C SER A 469 47.75 -5.00 9.97
N LYS A 470 48.14 -3.83 10.49
CA LYS A 470 47.44 -2.57 10.23
C LYS A 470 47.46 -2.18 8.74
N GLU A 471 48.49 -2.61 8.00
CA GLU A 471 48.60 -2.43 6.55
C GLU A 471 47.58 -3.29 5.78
N ASP A 472 47.18 -4.43 6.34
CA ASP A 472 46.26 -5.41 5.74
C ASP A 472 44.78 -5.09 6.00
N LEU A 473 44.48 -4.02 6.73
CA LEU A 473 43.11 -3.53 6.92
C LEU A 473 42.53 -3.08 5.57
N ASP A 474 41.65 -3.91 5.02
CA ASP A 474 40.92 -3.66 3.78
C ASP A 474 39.90 -2.48 3.93
N MET A 475 40.30 -1.34 3.36
CA MET A 475 39.51 -0.10 3.36
C MET A 475 38.45 -0.06 2.26
N THR A 476 38.05 -1.21 1.71
CA THR A 476 36.97 -1.26 0.72
C THR A 476 35.62 -0.96 1.37
N ARG A 477 34.79 -0.24 0.61
CA ARG A 477 33.43 0.11 0.96
C ARG A 477 32.50 -1.04 0.59
N GLU A 478 31.65 -1.46 1.51
CA GLU A 478 30.52 -2.33 1.20
C GLU A 478 29.49 -1.58 0.35
N VAL A 479 28.75 -2.33 -0.48
CA VAL A 479 27.79 -1.78 -1.44
C VAL A 479 26.40 -1.79 -0.79
N GLY A 480 25.84 -0.60 -0.58
CA GLY A 480 24.54 -0.40 0.04
C GLY A 480 24.03 1.03 -0.11
N LEU A 481 22.93 1.35 0.56
CA LEU A 481 22.46 2.73 0.69
C LEU A 481 23.48 3.55 1.50
N THR A 482 24.07 2.90 2.50
CA THR A 482 25.27 3.33 3.22
C THR A 482 26.50 2.59 2.71
N THR A 483 27.68 3.14 2.99
CA THR A 483 28.97 2.51 2.62
C THR A 483 29.85 2.25 3.84
N PRO A 484 29.50 1.29 4.73
CA PRO A 484 30.40 0.88 5.81
C PRO A 484 31.71 0.27 5.25
N PRO A 485 32.80 0.17 6.05
CA PRO A 485 34.01 -0.55 5.64
C PRO A 485 33.71 -2.06 5.50
N LYS A 486 34.70 -2.93 5.28
CA LYS A 486 34.49 -4.37 5.55
C LYS A 486 34.54 -4.68 7.04
N THR A 487 33.99 -5.83 7.44
CA THR A 487 33.99 -6.30 8.83
C THR A 487 35.38 -6.75 9.27
N TYR A 488 35.79 -6.34 10.46
CA TYR A 488 36.99 -6.84 11.14
C TYR A 488 36.62 -7.32 12.53
N ILE A 489 37.26 -8.40 12.95
CA ILE A 489 37.34 -8.74 14.37
C ILE A 489 38.46 -7.86 14.95
N LEU A 490 38.17 -7.19 16.07
CA LEU A 490 39.15 -6.34 16.74
C LEU A 490 39.39 -6.78 18.19
N CYS A 491 40.52 -6.35 18.73
CA CYS A 491 40.85 -6.45 20.14
C CYS A 491 40.81 -5.06 20.78
N ALA A 492 40.22 -4.96 21.98
CA ALA A 492 40.21 -3.75 22.78
C ALA A 492 41.07 -3.98 24.02
N LEU A 493 42.29 -3.42 24.04
CA LEU A 493 43.22 -3.53 25.16
C LEU A 493 42.97 -2.37 26.14
N PRO A 494 42.99 -2.59 27.47
CA PRO A 494 42.84 -1.50 28.44
C PRO A 494 43.87 -0.37 28.21
N HIS A 495 43.44 0.90 28.32
CA HIS A 495 44.29 2.09 28.19
C HIS A 495 44.39 2.87 29.51
N LEU A 496 43.31 3.57 29.92
CA LEU A 496 43.22 4.21 31.24
C LEU A 496 42.52 3.28 32.24
N VAL A 497 43.31 2.65 33.11
CA VAL A 497 42.84 1.83 34.24
C VAL A 497 42.58 2.75 35.44
N SER A 498 41.42 2.64 36.08
CA SER A 498 41.10 3.44 37.27
C SER A 498 41.85 2.88 38.49
N PRO A 499 42.26 3.72 39.45
CA PRO A 499 42.93 3.25 40.68
C PRO A 499 42.03 2.39 41.59
N GLU A 500 40.74 2.26 41.32
CA GLU A 500 39.82 1.37 42.06
C GLU A 500 39.76 -0.06 41.47
N ASP A 501 40.39 -0.31 40.32
CA ASP A 501 40.42 -1.63 39.65
C ASP A 501 41.72 -2.42 39.93
N GLU A 502 42.56 -1.99 40.88
CA GLU A 502 43.84 -2.65 41.21
C GLU A 502 43.71 -3.96 42.01
N ASP A 503 42.54 -4.30 42.56
CA ASP A 503 42.36 -5.49 43.41
C ASP A 503 42.05 -6.80 42.68
N SER A 504 42.27 -6.87 41.36
CA SER A 504 42.30 -8.16 40.67
C SER A 504 43.52 -8.32 39.75
N SER A 505 44.70 -7.92 40.24
CA SER A 505 45.94 -8.49 39.72
C SER A 505 46.11 -9.88 40.30
N ASP A 506 45.70 -10.91 39.54
CA ASP A 506 46.32 -12.22 39.72
C ASP A 506 47.16 -12.57 38.50
N SER A 507 48.42 -12.80 38.83
CA SER A 507 49.57 -12.96 37.97
C SER A 507 49.54 -14.24 37.15
N SER A 508 50.25 -14.19 36.02
CA SER A 508 50.89 -15.34 35.35
C SER A 508 50.02 -16.53 34.97
N SER A 509 49.72 -16.66 33.67
CA SER A 509 49.75 -18.00 33.05
C SER A 509 50.15 -17.91 31.58
N SER A 510 51.38 -18.34 31.33
CA SER A 510 51.74 -19.05 30.10
C SER A 510 50.76 -20.21 29.92
N GLY A 511 49.93 -20.14 28.88
CA GLY A 511 48.92 -21.15 28.60
C GLY A 511 48.74 -21.32 27.10
N THR A 512 49.23 -22.46 26.61
CA THR A 512 48.98 -23.04 25.29
C THR A 512 47.51 -22.92 24.88
N TYR A 513 47.24 -22.26 23.76
CA TYR A 513 45.90 -22.20 23.20
C TYR A 513 45.58 -23.52 22.47
N GLY A 514 44.67 -24.28 23.08
CA GLY A 514 44.00 -25.41 22.46
C GLY A 514 43.17 -24.96 21.25
N SER A 515 43.30 -25.73 20.19
CA SER A 515 42.44 -25.71 19.00
C SER A 515 40.96 -25.75 19.40
N CYS A 516 40.19 -24.73 18.99
CA CYS A 516 38.76 -24.88 18.79
C CYS A 516 38.45 -24.51 17.34
N ALA A 517 38.27 -25.55 16.53
CA ALA A 517 37.89 -25.47 15.15
C ALA A 517 36.43 -25.00 15.03
N TYR A 518 36.21 -23.89 14.34
CA TYR A 518 35.04 -23.71 13.47
C TYR A 518 35.51 -23.09 12.16
N CYS A 519 35.74 -24.00 11.22
CA CYS A 519 35.77 -23.92 9.77
C CYS A 519 35.99 -22.54 9.10
N LEU A 520 37.21 -22.39 8.59
CA LEU A 520 37.47 -21.85 7.26
C LEU A 520 36.57 -22.52 6.22
N LEU A 521 35.85 -21.73 5.43
CA LEU A 521 35.53 -22.08 4.05
C LEU A 521 35.76 -20.84 3.17
N ASP A 522 36.96 -20.84 2.60
CA ASP A 522 37.46 -20.25 1.35
C ASP A 522 36.68 -19.12 0.66
N SER A 523 37.40 -18.01 0.49
CA SER A 523 37.39 -17.18 -0.72
C SER A 523 37.84 -17.95 -1.97
N PRO A 524 37.41 -17.53 -3.18
CA PRO A 524 38.29 -17.59 -4.33
C PRO A 524 38.52 -16.20 -4.93
N THR A 525 39.78 -15.77 -4.95
CA THR A 525 40.31 -14.83 -5.94
C THR A 525 40.73 -15.58 -7.21
N SER A 526 40.63 -14.88 -8.34
CA SER A 526 41.23 -15.18 -9.67
C SER A 526 40.31 -15.78 -10.73
N SER A 527 39.85 -14.87 -11.60
CA SER A 527 39.56 -15.01 -13.04
C SER A 527 39.21 -16.39 -13.59
N LYS A 528 37.91 -16.71 -13.68
CA LYS A 528 37.33 -17.37 -14.87
C LYS A 528 35.94 -16.78 -15.12
N MET A 529 35.68 -16.38 -16.36
CA MET A 529 34.41 -15.84 -16.82
C MET A 529 33.35 -16.96 -16.73
N ASP A 530 32.43 -16.79 -15.79
CA ASP A 530 31.39 -17.76 -15.46
C ASP A 530 30.21 -17.65 -16.44
N TRP A 531 30.08 -18.65 -17.32
CA TRP A 531 29.02 -18.72 -18.34
C TRP A 531 27.60 -18.89 -17.75
N THR A 532 27.48 -19.09 -16.43
CA THR A 532 26.17 -19.21 -15.76
C THR A 532 25.41 -17.88 -15.69
N GLN A 533 26.07 -16.72 -15.83
CA GLN A 533 25.40 -15.41 -15.90
C GLN A 533 24.87 -15.03 -17.29
N LEU A 534 25.27 -15.78 -18.33
CA LEU A 534 24.69 -15.62 -19.66
C LEU A 534 23.38 -16.38 -19.81
N VAL A 535 23.08 -17.36 -18.96
CA VAL A 535 21.84 -18.13 -19.06
C VAL A 535 20.60 -17.26 -18.79
N PRO A 536 20.53 -16.40 -17.75
CA PRO A 536 19.37 -15.52 -17.54
C PRO A 536 19.25 -14.44 -18.60
N VAL A 537 20.38 -13.92 -19.10
CA VAL A 537 20.42 -12.89 -20.14
C VAL A 537 20.01 -13.47 -21.50
N SER A 538 20.50 -14.66 -21.84
CA SER A 538 20.11 -15.39 -23.05
C SER A 538 18.66 -15.86 -22.97
N LEU A 539 18.19 -16.30 -21.79
CA LEU A 539 16.78 -16.62 -21.55
C LEU A 539 15.91 -15.37 -21.69
N PHE A 540 16.37 -14.21 -21.22
CA PHE A 540 15.69 -12.92 -21.38
C PHE A 540 15.62 -12.51 -22.86
N PHE A 541 16.71 -12.65 -23.63
CA PHE A 541 16.70 -12.37 -25.08
C PHE A 541 15.90 -13.41 -25.88
N ILE A 542 15.91 -14.69 -25.49
CA ILE A 542 15.07 -15.74 -26.08
C ILE A 542 13.59 -15.46 -25.78
N LEU A 543 13.24 -15.11 -24.55
CA LEU A 543 11.88 -14.72 -24.16
C LEU A 543 11.45 -13.40 -24.82
N LEU A 544 12.36 -12.45 -25.01
CA LEU A 544 12.12 -11.20 -25.74
C LEU A 544 11.95 -11.46 -27.25
N THR A 545 12.66 -12.43 -27.81
CA THR A 545 12.53 -12.86 -29.21
C THR A 545 11.23 -13.64 -29.41
N VAL A 546 10.85 -14.51 -28.48
CA VAL A 546 9.53 -15.17 -28.44
C VAL A 546 8.42 -14.12 -28.24
N PHE A 547 8.65 -13.07 -27.45
CA PHE A 547 7.74 -11.93 -27.26
C PHE A 547 7.59 -11.10 -28.54
N LEU A 548 8.68 -10.85 -29.28
CA LEU A 548 8.65 -10.15 -30.57
C LEU A 548 8.04 -11.00 -31.70
N LEU A 549 8.31 -12.31 -31.72
CA LEU A 549 7.68 -13.24 -32.67
C LEU A 549 6.19 -13.44 -32.40
N LYS A 550 5.78 -13.53 -31.11
CA LYS A 550 4.35 -13.55 -30.74
C LYS A 550 3.65 -12.22 -30.98
N THR A 551 4.33 -11.08 -30.80
CA THR A 551 3.72 -9.78 -31.11
C THR A 551 3.64 -9.53 -32.61
N ASN A 552 4.61 -9.96 -33.42
CA ASN A 552 4.50 -9.86 -34.88
C ASN A 552 3.39 -10.79 -35.44
N SER A 553 3.17 -11.95 -34.82
CA SER A 553 1.97 -12.78 -35.08
C SER A 553 0.67 -12.14 -34.55
N PHE A 554 0.74 -11.21 -33.58
CA PHE A 554 -0.42 -10.50 -33.02
C PHE A 554 -0.79 -9.23 -33.79
N TRP A 555 0.16 -8.63 -34.53
CA TRP A 555 -0.08 -7.48 -35.40
C TRP A 555 -0.55 -7.86 -36.80
N ASN A 556 -0.48 -9.14 -37.16
CA ASN A 556 -1.04 -9.66 -38.40
C ASN A 556 -2.11 -10.71 -38.09
N ASN A 557 -3.30 -10.23 -37.71
CA ASN A 557 -4.51 -10.99 -38.02
C ASN A 557 -5.54 -10.04 -38.64
N ASN A 558 -5.53 -10.04 -39.97
CA ASN A 558 -6.60 -9.52 -40.79
C ASN A 558 -7.90 -10.32 -40.55
N SER A 559 -9.05 -9.69 -40.82
CA SER A 559 -10.36 -10.31 -41.14
C SER A 559 -11.45 -10.49 -40.07
N GLN A 560 -11.52 -9.71 -38.98
CA GLN A 560 -12.75 -9.69 -38.15
C GLN A 560 -13.20 -8.28 -37.78
N ASN A 561 -14.49 -7.98 -38.02
CA ASN A 561 -15.14 -6.70 -37.72
C ASN A 561 -15.34 -6.54 -36.21
N LEU A 562 -14.28 -6.27 -35.44
CA LEU A 562 -14.36 -6.18 -33.97
C LEU A 562 -14.91 -4.80 -33.52
N PRO A 563 -15.51 -4.66 -32.33
CA PRO A 563 -16.04 -3.37 -31.88
C PRO A 563 -14.99 -2.25 -31.81
N PRO A 564 -15.38 -0.97 -31.97
CA PRO A 564 -14.46 0.16 -31.87
C PRO A 564 -13.78 0.24 -30.50
N ARG A 565 -12.61 0.89 -30.42
CA ARG A 565 -11.84 1.02 -29.16
C ARG A 565 -11.10 2.36 -29.07
N PRO A 566 -10.88 2.88 -27.85
CA PRO A 566 -9.92 3.96 -27.62
C PRO A 566 -8.49 3.47 -27.84
N ARG A 567 -7.59 4.40 -28.17
CA ARG A 567 -6.15 4.12 -28.28
C ARG A 567 -5.64 3.50 -26.98
N ILE A 568 -4.88 2.41 -27.11
CA ILE A 568 -4.35 1.65 -25.98
C ILE A 568 -2.88 2.00 -25.76
N LEU A 569 -2.47 2.11 -24.50
CA LEU A 569 -1.07 2.11 -24.12
C LEU A 569 -0.59 0.66 -23.95
N PRO A 570 0.66 0.32 -24.31
CA PRO A 570 1.23 -0.98 -24.03
C PRO A 570 1.14 -1.32 -22.53
N PHE A 571 0.79 -2.58 -22.20
CA PHE A 571 0.61 -3.14 -20.85
C PHE A 571 -0.49 -2.53 -19.97
N LEU A 572 -0.75 -1.21 -20.05
CA LEU A 572 -1.80 -0.53 -19.27
C LEU A 572 -3.16 -0.55 -19.97
N GLY A 573 -3.19 -0.68 -21.30
CA GLY A 573 -4.41 -0.53 -22.08
C GLY A 573 -4.99 0.88 -21.95
N ASN A 574 -6.23 0.97 -21.51
CA ASN A 574 -7.02 2.17 -21.29
C ASN A 574 -7.07 2.62 -19.82
N LEU A 575 -6.21 2.08 -18.94
CA LEU A 575 -6.18 2.50 -17.52
C LEU A 575 -5.93 4.00 -17.34
N HIS A 576 -5.14 4.61 -18.22
CA HIS A 576 -4.79 6.03 -18.20
C HIS A 576 -5.99 6.99 -18.40
N ILE A 577 -7.09 6.51 -18.97
CA ILE A 577 -8.33 7.29 -19.14
C ILE A 577 -9.44 6.85 -18.20
N MET A 578 -9.21 5.82 -17.37
CA MET A 578 -10.24 5.22 -16.52
C MET A 578 -10.27 5.84 -15.13
N ASP A 579 -11.40 6.40 -14.73
CA ASP A 579 -11.68 6.71 -13.32
C ASP A 579 -11.86 5.39 -12.55
N MET A 580 -10.80 4.95 -11.87
CA MET A 580 -10.80 3.69 -11.13
C MET A 580 -11.70 3.71 -9.88
N LYS A 581 -12.12 4.88 -9.39
CA LYS A 581 -13.10 4.97 -8.29
C LYS A 581 -14.52 4.80 -8.81
N ARG A 582 -14.81 5.25 -10.04
CA ARG A 582 -16.14 5.20 -10.67
C ARG A 582 -16.04 4.85 -12.17
N PRO A 583 -15.63 3.61 -12.52
CA PRO A 583 -15.33 3.25 -13.90
C PRO A 583 -16.54 3.37 -14.84
N HIS A 584 -17.75 3.10 -14.33
CA HIS A 584 -19.01 3.23 -15.07
C HIS A 584 -19.21 4.63 -15.65
N ARG A 585 -18.77 5.71 -14.97
CA ARG A 585 -18.86 7.09 -15.47
C ARG A 585 -17.98 7.33 -16.69
N THR A 586 -16.76 6.78 -16.66
CA THR A 586 -15.86 6.86 -17.82
C THR A 586 -16.41 6.04 -18.98
N MET A 587 -16.91 4.83 -18.72
CA MET A 587 -17.52 3.98 -19.74
C MET A 587 -18.73 4.65 -20.39
N LEU A 588 -19.56 5.35 -19.61
CA LEU A 588 -20.69 6.14 -20.12
C LEU A 588 -20.23 7.31 -21.00
N LYS A 589 -19.12 7.98 -20.68
CA LYS A 589 -18.54 9.01 -21.55
C LYS A 589 -18.00 8.40 -22.86
N LEU A 590 -17.37 7.24 -22.78
CA LEU A 590 -16.83 6.54 -23.95
C LEU A 590 -17.94 6.02 -24.88
N SER A 591 -19.09 5.60 -24.35
CA SER A 591 -20.21 5.17 -25.19
C SER A 591 -20.76 6.29 -26.08
N LYS A 592 -20.71 7.55 -25.61
CA LYS A 592 -21.06 8.73 -26.42
C LYS A 592 -20.10 8.96 -27.59
N VAL A 593 -18.85 8.48 -27.50
CA VAL A 593 -17.80 8.68 -28.52
C VAL A 593 -17.70 7.49 -29.47
N TYR A 594 -17.71 6.26 -28.95
CA TYR A 594 -17.48 5.03 -29.72
C TYR A 594 -18.76 4.28 -30.07
N GLY A 595 -19.92 4.78 -29.64
CA GLY A 595 -21.21 4.14 -29.83
C GLY A 595 -21.54 3.10 -28.75
N PRO A 596 -22.68 2.40 -28.90
CA PRO A 596 -23.24 1.55 -27.85
C PRO A 596 -22.52 0.20 -27.64
N VAL A 597 -21.63 -0.20 -28.55
CA VAL A 597 -20.83 -1.43 -28.43
C VAL A 597 -19.38 -1.05 -28.69
N PHE A 598 -18.54 -1.09 -27.66
CA PHE A 598 -17.12 -0.73 -27.78
C PHE A 598 -16.25 -1.59 -26.87
N ARG A 599 -14.96 -1.60 -27.15
CA ARG A 599 -13.95 -2.36 -26.40
C ARG A 599 -13.07 -1.42 -25.60
N ILE A 600 -12.71 -1.87 -24.40
CA ILE A 600 -11.64 -1.31 -23.59
C ILE A 600 -10.71 -2.44 -23.16
N GLN A 601 -9.48 -2.08 -22.85
CA GLN A 601 -8.50 -2.99 -22.28
C GLN A 601 -8.02 -2.43 -20.95
N LEU A 602 -8.21 -3.15 -19.84
CA LEU A 602 -7.73 -2.73 -18.52
C LEU A 602 -6.61 -3.67 -18.11
N GLY A 603 -5.36 -3.21 -18.24
CA GLY A 603 -4.19 -4.07 -18.10
C GLY A 603 -4.16 -5.18 -19.15
N CYS A 604 -4.19 -6.44 -18.69
CA CYS A 604 -4.28 -7.61 -19.57
C CYS A 604 -5.73 -8.02 -19.91
N GLN A 605 -6.74 -7.43 -19.27
CA GLN A 605 -8.14 -7.81 -19.47
C GLN A 605 -8.76 -7.07 -20.65
N LYS A 606 -9.31 -7.82 -21.61
CA LYS A 606 -10.08 -7.26 -22.74
C LYS A 606 -11.56 -7.32 -22.40
N ILE A 607 -12.23 -6.17 -22.46
CA ILE A 607 -13.62 -6.02 -22.05
C ILE A 607 -14.42 -5.38 -23.18
N VAL A 608 -15.59 -5.91 -23.49
CA VAL A 608 -16.60 -5.26 -24.33
C VAL A 608 -17.64 -4.62 -23.41
N VAL A 609 -17.93 -3.36 -23.63
CA VAL A 609 -18.97 -2.62 -22.92
C VAL A 609 -20.19 -2.50 -23.84
N LEU A 610 -21.35 -2.84 -23.30
CA LEU A 610 -22.65 -2.68 -23.96
C LEU A 610 -23.40 -1.54 -23.26
N ALA A 611 -23.76 -0.51 -24.01
CA ALA A 611 -24.40 0.69 -23.48
C ALA A 611 -25.72 1.03 -24.22
N GLY A 612 -26.63 1.64 -23.48
CA GLY A 612 -27.98 2.01 -23.92
C GLY A 612 -28.98 0.86 -23.82
N TYR A 613 -30.24 1.20 -23.57
CA TYR A 613 -31.31 0.24 -23.31
C TYR A 613 -31.46 -0.81 -24.43
N LYS A 614 -31.55 -0.36 -25.69
CA LYS A 614 -31.77 -1.25 -26.85
C LYS A 614 -30.66 -2.32 -26.95
N THR A 615 -29.40 -1.91 -26.82
CA THR A 615 -28.24 -2.79 -26.95
C THR A 615 -28.14 -3.79 -25.79
N VAL A 616 -28.34 -3.32 -24.55
CA VAL A 616 -28.28 -4.18 -23.37
C VAL A 616 -29.44 -5.18 -23.38
N LYS A 617 -30.67 -4.75 -23.74
CA LYS A 617 -31.83 -5.64 -23.87
C LYS A 617 -31.60 -6.71 -24.93
N GLU A 618 -31.15 -6.31 -26.12
CA GLU A 618 -30.90 -7.27 -27.21
C GLU A 618 -29.85 -8.31 -26.84
N ALA A 619 -28.75 -7.90 -26.20
CA ALA A 619 -27.72 -8.84 -25.76
C ALA A 619 -28.22 -9.79 -24.66
N LEU A 620 -28.85 -9.26 -23.60
CA LEU A 620 -29.22 -10.05 -22.43
C LEU A 620 -30.52 -10.85 -22.62
N VAL A 621 -31.43 -10.41 -23.50
CA VAL A 621 -32.74 -11.04 -23.71
C VAL A 621 -32.78 -11.79 -25.03
N ASN A 622 -32.54 -11.10 -26.16
CA ASN A 622 -32.66 -11.72 -27.49
C ASN A 622 -31.52 -12.70 -27.76
N HIS A 623 -30.32 -12.44 -27.22
CA HIS A 623 -29.16 -13.32 -27.28
C HIS A 623 -28.79 -13.89 -25.90
N ALA A 624 -29.81 -14.15 -25.06
CA ALA A 624 -29.62 -14.49 -23.65
C ALA A 624 -28.65 -15.66 -23.40
N ASP A 625 -28.65 -16.68 -24.26
CA ASP A 625 -27.75 -17.83 -24.14
C ASP A 625 -26.31 -17.50 -24.54
N ALA A 626 -26.13 -16.61 -25.52
CA ALA A 626 -24.81 -16.15 -25.94
C ALA A 626 -24.12 -15.30 -24.86
N PHE A 627 -24.87 -14.57 -24.02
CA PHE A 627 -24.36 -13.68 -22.97
C PHE A 627 -24.62 -14.20 -21.53
N ALA A 628 -24.80 -15.52 -21.38
CA ALA A 628 -25.17 -16.14 -20.11
C ALA A 628 -24.01 -16.46 -19.16
N GLU A 629 -22.75 -16.46 -19.62
CA GLU A 629 -21.61 -16.92 -18.82
C GLU A 629 -21.07 -15.82 -17.88
N ARG A 630 -20.19 -16.19 -16.95
CA ARG A 630 -19.37 -15.26 -16.15
C ARG A 630 -17.94 -15.22 -16.67
N PRO A 631 -17.26 -14.06 -16.63
CA PRO A 631 -15.84 -14.03 -16.94
C PRO A 631 -15.04 -14.66 -15.80
N ASN A 632 -13.88 -15.24 -16.13
CA ASN A 632 -12.91 -15.65 -15.12
C ASN A 632 -12.30 -14.40 -14.48
N ILE A 633 -12.64 -14.15 -13.21
CA ILE A 633 -12.12 -13.03 -12.42
C ILE A 633 -11.23 -13.62 -11.33
N HIS A 634 -9.94 -13.29 -11.37
CA HIS A 634 -8.94 -13.95 -10.53
C HIS A 634 -9.25 -13.95 -9.02
N LEU A 635 -9.64 -12.81 -8.45
CA LEU A 635 -10.04 -12.75 -7.03
C LEU A 635 -11.30 -13.58 -6.75
N SER A 636 -12.27 -13.59 -7.67
CA SER A 636 -13.50 -14.37 -7.52
C SER A 636 -13.20 -15.86 -7.51
N ASP A 637 -12.31 -16.33 -8.38
CA ASP A 637 -11.88 -17.72 -8.43
C ASP A 637 -11.13 -18.12 -7.14
N GLU A 638 -10.30 -17.22 -6.60
CA GLU A 638 -9.61 -17.43 -5.33
C GLU A 638 -10.56 -17.49 -4.12
N ILE A 639 -11.66 -16.72 -4.16
CA ILE A 639 -12.65 -16.70 -3.08
C ILE A 639 -13.65 -17.86 -3.19
N HIS A 640 -14.18 -18.12 -4.37
CA HIS A 640 -15.32 -19.03 -4.56
C HIS A 640 -14.95 -20.38 -5.16
N GLU A 641 -13.74 -20.54 -5.73
CA GLU A 641 -13.23 -21.82 -6.24
C GLU A 641 -14.16 -22.48 -7.29
N GLY A 642 -14.91 -21.65 -8.05
CA GLY A 642 -15.88 -22.12 -9.05
C GLY A 642 -17.24 -22.58 -8.48
N PHE A 643 -17.42 -22.50 -7.16
CA PHE A 643 -18.66 -22.87 -6.46
C PHE A 643 -19.65 -21.71 -6.31
N GLY A 644 -20.86 -22.02 -5.85
CA GLY A 644 -21.92 -21.05 -5.60
C GLY A 644 -22.87 -20.83 -6.79
N ILE A 645 -23.56 -19.68 -6.77
CA ILE A 645 -24.56 -19.28 -7.79
C ILE A 645 -24.26 -17.95 -8.47
N LEU A 646 -23.38 -17.12 -7.89
CA LEU A 646 -23.12 -15.78 -8.38
C LEU A 646 -22.08 -15.77 -9.51
N PHE A 647 -20.89 -16.33 -9.23
CA PHE A 647 -19.74 -16.36 -10.14
C PHE A 647 -19.43 -17.75 -10.72
N SER A 648 -20.17 -18.79 -10.33
CA SER A 648 -20.00 -20.14 -10.87
C SER A 648 -20.36 -20.25 -12.36
N HIS A 649 -19.82 -21.30 -12.99
CA HIS A 649 -19.91 -21.55 -14.43
C HIS A 649 -20.65 -22.84 -14.76
N GLY A 650 -21.06 -22.98 -16.02
CA GLY A 650 -21.51 -24.25 -16.59
C GLY A 650 -22.67 -24.92 -15.84
N GLU A 651 -22.57 -26.24 -15.69
CA GLU A 651 -23.64 -27.05 -15.10
C GLU A 651 -23.77 -26.85 -13.59
N ASN A 652 -22.66 -26.59 -12.87
CA ASN A 652 -22.72 -26.23 -11.45
C ASN A 652 -23.65 -25.04 -11.22
N TRP A 653 -23.45 -23.96 -11.98
CA TRP A 653 -24.33 -22.80 -11.91
C TRP A 653 -25.78 -23.14 -12.22
N LYS A 654 -26.06 -23.92 -13.28
CA LYS A 654 -27.43 -24.29 -13.66
C LYS A 654 -28.12 -25.11 -12.58
N VAL A 655 -27.42 -26.09 -12.00
CA VAL A 655 -27.97 -26.96 -10.95
C VAL A 655 -28.21 -26.15 -9.67
N MET A 656 -27.20 -25.43 -9.18
CA MET A 656 -27.33 -24.61 -7.97
C MET A 656 -28.39 -23.52 -8.15
N ARG A 657 -28.43 -22.83 -9.30
CA ARG A 657 -29.47 -21.83 -9.58
C ARG A 657 -30.88 -22.44 -9.59
N ARG A 658 -31.08 -23.57 -10.28
CA ARG A 658 -32.40 -24.24 -10.31
C ARG A 658 -32.84 -24.67 -8.92
N PHE A 659 -31.93 -25.26 -8.15
CA PHE A 659 -32.17 -25.68 -6.78
C PHE A 659 -32.56 -24.49 -5.89
N THR A 660 -31.76 -23.42 -5.90
CA THR A 660 -32.04 -22.23 -5.10
C THR A 660 -33.32 -21.52 -5.53
N LEU A 661 -33.66 -21.49 -6.82
CA LEU A 661 -34.96 -20.96 -7.27
C LEU A 661 -36.14 -21.81 -6.78
N SER A 662 -36.01 -23.15 -6.75
CA SER A 662 -37.05 -23.99 -6.16
C SER A 662 -37.21 -23.69 -4.68
N ALA A 663 -36.11 -23.72 -3.92
CA ALA A 663 -36.16 -23.44 -2.49
C ALA A 663 -36.70 -22.03 -2.19
N LEU A 664 -36.33 -21.01 -2.99
CA LEU A 664 -36.92 -19.67 -2.87
C LEU A 664 -38.41 -19.66 -3.16
N ARG A 665 -38.93 -20.46 -4.09
CA ARG A 665 -40.37 -20.56 -4.34
C ARG A 665 -41.10 -21.34 -3.25
N ASP A 666 -40.46 -22.36 -2.70
CA ASP A 666 -41.05 -23.29 -1.75
C ASP A 666 -41.12 -22.67 -0.35
N TYR A 667 -40.07 -21.94 0.08
CA TYR A 667 -39.97 -21.30 1.40
C TYR A 667 -40.07 -19.77 1.41
N GLY A 668 -40.05 -19.13 0.24
CA GLY A 668 -39.93 -17.68 0.10
C GLY A 668 -40.97 -17.06 -0.84
N MET A 669 -40.53 -16.71 -2.05
CA MET A 669 -41.23 -15.91 -3.05
C MET A 669 -42.72 -16.22 -3.19
N GLY A 670 -43.55 -15.23 -2.84
CA GLY A 670 -45.00 -15.27 -3.06
C GLY A 670 -45.76 -16.15 -2.05
N LYS A 671 -45.11 -16.61 -0.97
CA LYS A 671 -45.76 -17.32 0.14
C LYS A 671 -46.02 -16.37 1.30
N ARG A 672 -47.13 -16.57 2.01
CA ARG A 672 -47.44 -15.83 3.25
C ARG A 672 -46.39 -16.02 4.34
N SER A 673 -45.74 -17.18 4.41
CA SER A 673 -44.75 -17.49 5.45
C SER A 673 -43.56 -16.53 5.48
N ILE A 674 -42.97 -16.19 4.33
CA ILE A 674 -41.88 -15.21 4.28
C ILE A 674 -42.38 -13.78 4.42
N GLU A 675 -43.59 -13.48 3.94
CA GLU A 675 -44.22 -12.18 4.12
C GLU A 675 -44.42 -11.90 5.61
N ASP A 676 -44.91 -12.88 6.37
CA ASP A 676 -45.08 -12.79 7.82
C ASP A 676 -43.74 -12.58 8.53
N LYS A 677 -42.65 -13.22 8.06
CA LYS A 677 -41.29 -12.99 8.58
C LYS A 677 -40.78 -11.57 8.28
N ILE A 678 -41.06 -11.02 7.09
CA ILE A 678 -40.71 -9.63 6.77
C ILE A 678 -41.50 -8.67 7.64
N ILE A 679 -42.79 -8.94 7.86
CA ILE A 679 -43.66 -8.15 8.72
C ILE A 679 -43.20 -8.21 10.17
N GLU A 680 -42.81 -9.38 10.67
CA GLU A 680 -42.20 -9.54 11.99
C GLU A 680 -40.95 -8.65 12.11
N GLU A 681 -40.06 -8.70 11.13
CA GLU A 681 -38.86 -7.86 11.13
C GLU A 681 -39.18 -6.37 11.02
N CYS A 682 -40.22 -5.99 10.26
CA CYS A 682 -40.70 -4.61 10.19
C CYS A 682 -41.15 -4.10 11.56
N ARG A 683 -41.85 -4.90 12.36
CA ARG A 683 -42.27 -4.52 13.72
C ARG A 683 -41.06 -4.28 14.62
N ILE A 684 -40.05 -5.13 14.51
CA ILE A 684 -38.85 -5.01 15.32
C ILE A 684 -38.04 -3.79 14.89
N LEU A 685 -37.87 -3.58 13.59
CA LEU A 685 -37.22 -2.40 13.04
C LEU A 685 -37.94 -1.10 13.47
N ILE A 686 -39.27 -1.08 13.43
CA ILE A 686 -40.07 0.04 13.92
C ILE A 686 -39.77 0.28 15.40
N LYS A 687 -39.83 -0.75 16.24
CA LYS A 687 -39.54 -0.62 17.68
C LYS A 687 -38.12 -0.09 17.94
N THR A 688 -37.14 -0.53 17.14
CA THR A 688 -35.77 0.00 17.20
C THR A 688 -35.69 1.47 16.79
N PHE A 689 -36.50 1.92 15.81
CA PHE A 689 -36.54 3.33 15.43
C PHE A 689 -37.27 4.17 16.49
N GLU A 690 -38.33 3.63 17.12
CA GLU A 690 -39.05 4.29 18.21
C GLU A 690 -38.14 4.54 19.43
N SER A 691 -37.20 3.64 19.72
CA SER A 691 -36.28 3.81 20.86
C SER A 691 -35.32 4.99 20.74
N TYR A 692 -35.18 5.59 19.54
CA TYR A 692 -34.42 6.82 19.37
C TYR A 692 -35.22 8.08 19.72
N GLU A 693 -36.53 7.98 19.96
CA GLU A 693 -37.36 9.10 20.45
C GLU A 693 -37.24 10.38 19.59
N GLY A 694 -37.13 10.21 18.26
CA GLY A 694 -36.95 11.30 17.31
C GLY A 694 -35.53 11.90 17.24
N GLN A 695 -34.58 11.42 18.05
CA GLN A 695 -33.20 11.87 18.02
C GLN A 695 -32.46 11.42 16.75
N PRO A 696 -31.43 12.15 16.29
CA PRO A 696 -30.64 11.77 15.12
C PRO A 696 -29.85 10.47 15.32
N PHE A 697 -29.96 9.53 14.39
CA PHE A 697 -29.17 8.28 14.38
C PHE A 697 -28.74 7.84 12.98
N GLU A 698 -27.72 6.98 12.91
CA GLU A 698 -27.28 6.35 11.65
C GLU A 698 -28.02 5.02 11.43
N ASN A 699 -28.60 4.84 10.25
CA ASN A 699 -29.44 3.67 9.97
C ASN A 699 -28.71 2.51 9.28
N ALA A 700 -27.44 2.68 8.87
CA ALA A 700 -26.76 1.71 8.01
C ALA A 700 -26.67 0.31 8.63
N ALA A 701 -26.20 0.23 9.87
CA ALA A 701 -26.08 -1.05 10.58
C ALA A 701 -27.46 -1.69 10.85
N ILE A 702 -28.43 -0.89 11.31
CA ILE A 702 -29.78 -1.35 11.65
C ILE A 702 -30.50 -1.91 10.41
N MET A 703 -30.44 -1.19 9.30
CA MET A 703 -31.05 -1.61 8.03
C MET A 703 -30.38 -2.88 7.48
N ASN A 704 -29.05 -2.98 7.60
CA ASN A 704 -28.33 -4.19 7.20
C ASN A 704 -28.72 -5.39 8.07
N SER A 705 -28.91 -5.20 9.38
CA SER A 705 -29.38 -6.24 10.30
C SER A 705 -30.80 -6.71 9.98
N ALA A 706 -31.73 -5.77 9.73
CA ALA A 706 -33.13 -6.09 9.40
C ALA A 706 -33.22 -6.94 8.12
N VAL A 707 -32.63 -6.46 7.03
CA VAL A 707 -32.62 -7.18 5.75
C VAL A 707 -31.82 -8.48 5.86
N GLY A 708 -30.67 -8.45 6.54
CA GLY A 708 -29.85 -9.64 6.79
C GLY A 708 -30.63 -10.73 7.52
N ASN A 709 -31.48 -10.38 8.47
CA ASN A 709 -32.33 -11.32 9.21
C ASN A 709 -33.38 -11.99 8.31
N ILE A 710 -33.89 -11.33 7.27
CA ILE A 710 -34.77 -11.98 6.28
C ILE A 710 -34.03 -13.12 5.58
N ILE A 711 -32.78 -12.85 5.17
CA ILE A 711 -31.93 -13.85 4.52
C ILE A 711 -31.55 -14.97 5.49
N VAL A 712 -31.19 -14.65 6.74
CA VAL A 712 -30.93 -15.67 7.78
C VAL A 712 -32.17 -16.55 7.98
N SER A 713 -33.36 -15.94 8.07
CA SER A 713 -34.60 -16.67 8.31
C SER A 713 -34.97 -17.57 7.13
N PHE A 714 -34.60 -17.19 5.91
CA PHE A 714 -34.70 -18.07 4.73
C PHE A 714 -33.68 -19.22 4.76
N ILE A 715 -32.44 -18.92 5.14
CA ILE A 715 -31.33 -19.89 5.10
C ILE A 715 -31.38 -20.89 6.25
N LEU A 716 -31.72 -20.43 7.47
CA LEU A 716 -31.65 -21.17 8.73
C LEU A 716 -33.00 -21.34 9.44
N GLY A 717 -34.06 -20.67 8.98
CA GLY A 717 -35.36 -20.73 9.67
C GLY A 717 -35.40 -19.97 11.01
N LYS A 718 -34.36 -19.22 11.39
CA LYS A 718 -34.27 -18.46 12.65
C LYS A 718 -33.91 -16.98 12.42
N ARG A 719 -34.01 -16.19 13.50
CA ARG A 719 -33.69 -14.76 13.54
C ARG A 719 -32.62 -14.48 14.62
N TYR A 720 -31.73 -13.53 14.37
CA TYR A 720 -30.81 -12.98 15.38
C TYR A 720 -31.32 -11.67 15.96
N GLN A 721 -30.96 -11.37 17.21
CA GLN A 721 -31.11 -10.01 17.74
C GLN A 721 -30.13 -9.06 17.04
N TYR A 722 -30.48 -7.78 16.93
CA TYR A 722 -29.62 -6.81 16.26
C TYR A 722 -28.31 -6.61 17.02
N GLU A 723 -28.35 -6.69 18.34
CA GLU A 723 -27.19 -6.50 19.22
C GLU A 723 -26.33 -7.77 19.34
N ASP A 724 -26.73 -8.88 18.70
CA ASP A 724 -25.97 -10.13 18.74
C ASP A 724 -24.56 -9.89 18.14
N PRO A 725 -23.48 -10.07 18.93
CA PRO A 725 -22.12 -9.75 18.48
C PRO A 725 -21.69 -10.59 17.28
N THR A 726 -22.17 -11.83 17.19
CA THR A 726 -21.85 -12.76 16.12
C THR A 726 -22.49 -12.30 14.81
N PHE A 727 -23.76 -11.91 14.88
CA PHE A 727 -24.50 -11.38 13.74
C PHE A 727 -23.93 -10.04 13.26
N GLN A 728 -23.60 -9.13 14.18
CA GLN A 728 -22.93 -7.87 13.83
C GLN A 728 -21.57 -8.09 13.17
N ARG A 729 -20.78 -9.05 13.67
CA ARG A 729 -19.50 -9.41 13.05
C ARG A 729 -19.70 -9.93 11.62
N LEU A 730 -20.68 -10.80 11.40
CA LEU A 730 -21.03 -11.34 10.08
C LEU A 730 -21.40 -10.23 9.08
N ILE A 731 -22.27 -9.32 9.50
CA ILE A 731 -22.70 -8.18 8.68
C ILE A 731 -21.51 -7.29 8.32
N ASN A 732 -20.64 -6.99 9.29
CA ASN A 732 -19.46 -6.14 9.07
C ASN A 732 -18.47 -6.75 8.08
N LEU A 733 -18.22 -8.07 8.16
CA LEU A 733 -17.36 -8.78 7.20
C LEU A 733 -17.92 -8.68 5.78
N ILE A 734 -19.23 -8.83 5.62
CA ILE A 734 -19.88 -8.78 4.30
C ILE A 734 -19.84 -7.36 3.73
N ASN A 735 -20.17 -6.34 4.52
CA ASN A 735 -20.12 -4.94 4.09
C ASN A 735 -18.69 -4.54 3.68
N GLU A 736 -17.68 -4.98 4.46
CA GLU A 736 -16.28 -4.75 4.10
C GLU A 736 -15.91 -5.44 2.78
N ASN A 737 -16.36 -6.69 2.58
CA ASN A 737 -16.08 -7.43 1.35
C ASN A 737 -16.70 -6.75 0.12
N VAL A 738 -17.95 -6.32 0.19
CA VAL A 738 -18.63 -5.60 -0.91
C VAL A 738 -17.94 -4.27 -1.22
N ARG A 739 -17.59 -3.50 -0.18
CA ARG A 739 -16.87 -2.23 -0.34
C ARG A 739 -15.51 -2.44 -1.01
N LEU A 740 -14.74 -3.43 -0.54
CA LEU A 740 -13.41 -3.72 -1.07
C LEU A 740 -13.47 -4.30 -2.49
N ALA A 741 -14.48 -5.11 -2.83
CA ALA A 741 -14.61 -5.74 -4.15
C ALA A 741 -14.66 -4.73 -5.31
N GLY A 742 -15.25 -3.55 -5.10
CA GLY A 742 -15.26 -2.45 -6.08
C GLY A 742 -14.17 -1.39 -5.86
N SER A 743 -13.25 -1.60 -4.93
CA SER A 743 -12.18 -0.65 -4.67
C SER A 743 -11.14 -0.64 -5.81
N PRO A 744 -10.47 0.50 -6.08
CA PRO A 744 -9.37 0.56 -7.05
C PRO A 744 -8.31 -0.52 -6.81
N SER A 745 -7.99 -0.79 -5.54
CA SER A 745 -7.01 -1.78 -5.13
C SER A 745 -7.34 -3.21 -5.62
N VAL A 746 -8.61 -3.62 -5.51
CA VAL A 746 -9.06 -4.93 -6.01
C VAL A 746 -9.16 -4.96 -7.52
N LEU A 747 -9.63 -3.87 -8.15
CA LEU A 747 -9.68 -3.76 -9.60
C LEU A 747 -8.27 -3.92 -10.20
N PHE A 748 -7.25 -3.27 -9.62
CA PHE A 748 -5.86 -3.45 -10.02
C PHE A 748 -5.35 -4.88 -9.79
N TYR A 749 -5.70 -5.52 -8.67
CA TYR A 749 -5.33 -6.91 -8.44
C TYR A 749 -5.92 -7.86 -9.49
N ASN A 750 -7.19 -7.68 -9.84
CA ASN A 750 -7.83 -8.48 -10.89
C ASN A 750 -7.18 -8.29 -12.27
N MET A 751 -6.72 -7.08 -12.57
CA MET A 751 -6.04 -6.76 -13.84
C MET A 751 -4.59 -7.24 -13.87
N PHE A 752 -3.92 -7.26 -12.72
CA PHE A 752 -2.55 -7.73 -12.61
C PHE A 752 -2.34 -8.61 -11.37
N PRO A 753 -2.79 -9.87 -11.42
CA PRO A 753 -2.70 -10.79 -10.29
C PRO A 753 -1.29 -10.95 -9.69
N LEU A 754 -0.27 -10.89 -10.56
CA LEU A 754 1.14 -11.00 -10.17
C LEU A 754 1.60 -9.88 -9.20
N PHE A 755 0.91 -8.73 -9.21
CA PHE A 755 1.18 -7.60 -8.30
C PHE A 755 0.24 -7.57 -7.08
N GLY A 756 -0.54 -8.63 -6.83
CA GLY A 756 -1.50 -8.68 -5.72
C GLY A 756 -0.92 -8.46 -4.33
N PHE A 757 0.38 -8.70 -4.14
CA PHE A 757 1.06 -8.43 -2.87
C PHE A 757 1.25 -6.93 -2.56
N LEU A 758 1.10 -6.03 -3.55
CA LEU A 758 1.12 -4.57 -3.39
C LEU A 758 -0.17 -4.01 -2.77
N PHE A 759 -1.25 -4.81 -2.80
CA PHE A 759 -2.60 -4.33 -2.59
C PHE A 759 -3.21 -5.04 -1.37
N GLY A 760 -3.16 -4.39 -0.21
CA GLY A 760 -3.59 -4.94 1.08
C GLY A 760 -5.05 -5.44 1.10
N ALA A 761 -5.92 -4.88 0.24
CA ALA A 761 -7.33 -5.26 0.14
C ALA A 761 -7.55 -6.76 -0.15
N ARG A 762 -6.69 -7.40 -0.94
CA ARG A 762 -6.77 -8.85 -1.20
C ARG A 762 -6.59 -9.65 0.09
N ASN A 763 -5.59 -9.31 0.91
CA ASN A 763 -5.31 -10.06 2.13
C ASN A 763 -6.46 -9.91 3.15
N ILE A 764 -7.05 -8.72 3.22
CA ILE A 764 -8.26 -8.49 4.04
C ILE A 764 -9.40 -9.39 3.56
N LEU A 765 -9.69 -9.40 2.25
CA LEU A 765 -10.73 -10.26 1.66
C LEU A 765 -10.49 -11.76 1.92
N LEU A 766 -9.25 -12.23 1.83
CA LEU A 766 -8.91 -13.63 2.11
C LEU A 766 -9.03 -13.98 3.60
N ASN A 767 -8.70 -13.05 4.49
CA ASN A 767 -8.91 -13.23 5.93
C ASN A 767 -10.41 -13.26 6.26
N ASN A 768 -11.17 -12.31 5.69
CA ASN A 768 -12.62 -12.26 5.84
C ASN A 768 -13.28 -13.53 5.30
N LYS A 769 -12.81 -14.09 4.17
CA LYS A 769 -13.26 -15.40 3.65
C LYS A 769 -13.09 -16.50 4.70
N LYS A 770 -11.90 -16.62 5.32
CA LYS A 770 -11.62 -17.67 6.31
C LYS A 770 -12.57 -17.60 7.50
N GLU A 771 -12.79 -16.40 8.03
CA GLU A 771 -13.68 -16.19 9.16
C GLU A 771 -15.14 -16.46 8.80
N LEU A 772 -15.61 -15.91 7.67
CA LEU A 772 -16.98 -16.06 7.19
C LEU A 772 -17.31 -17.53 6.88
N PHE A 773 -16.42 -18.23 6.18
CA PHE A 773 -16.64 -19.63 5.80
C PHE A 773 -16.50 -20.55 7.02
N GLY A 774 -15.62 -20.21 7.97
CA GLY A 774 -15.53 -20.90 9.25
C GLY A 774 -16.83 -20.79 10.04
N PHE A 775 -17.36 -19.57 10.18
CA PHE A 775 -18.62 -19.30 10.87
C PHE A 775 -19.80 -20.06 10.23
N ILE A 776 -19.93 -19.94 8.91
CA ILE A 776 -20.91 -20.67 8.09
C ILE A 776 -20.83 -22.17 8.40
N LYS A 777 -19.63 -22.76 8.26
CA LYS A 777 -19.44 -24.20 8.44
C LYS A 777 -19.80 -24.66 9.85
N THR A 778 -19.36 -23.95 10.89
CA THR A 778 -19.66 -24.29 12.29
C THR A 778 -21.15 -24.21 12.58
N THR A 779 -21.78 -23.10 12.22
CA THR A 779 -23.22 -22.87 12.44
C THR A 779 -24.06 -23.95 11.74
N PHE A 780 -23.65 -24.39 10.55
CA PHE A 780 -24.38 -25.39 9.77
C PHE A 780 -24.14 -26.82 10.26
N ILE A 781 -22.92 -27.15 10.71
CA ILE A 781 -22.61 -28.46 11.32
C ILE A 781 -23.39 -28.66 12.62
N GLU A 782 -23.62 -27.61 13.40
CA GLU A 782 -24.41 -27.71 14.62
C GLU A 782 -25.90 -27.91 14.35
N HIS A 783 -26.44 -27.26 13.31
CA HIS A 783 -27.83 -27.48 12.86
C HIS A 783 -28.05 -28.87 12.23
N LEU A 784 -27.05 -29.38 11.51
CA LEU A 784 -27.04 -30.71 10.90
C LEU A 784 -27.34 -31.85 11.89
N LYS A 785 -27.07 -31.66 13.18
CA LYS A 785 -27.30 -32.67 14.22
C LYS A 785 -28.78 -32.93 14.52
N VAL A 786 -29.68 -32.08 14.04
CA VAL A 786 -31.12 -32.11 14.34
C VAL A 786 -31.96 -32.16 13.05
N LEU A 787 -31.36 -32.51 11.90
CA LEU A 787 -32.05 -32.55 10.61
C LEU A 787 -33.15 -33.62 10.60
N ASP A 788 -34.38 -33.22 10.27
CA ASP A 788 -35.49 -34.13 9.98
C ASP A 788 -35.72 -34.19 8.45
N GLU A 789 -35.52 -35.36 7.83
CA GLU A 789 -35.74 -35.55 6.39
C GLU A 789 -37.20 -35.29 5.97
N ASN A 790 -38.16 -35.43 6.90
CA ASN A 790 -39.59 -35.29 6.64
C ASN A 790 -40.11 -33.86 6.84
N ASP A 791 -39.30 -32.97 7.42
CA ASP A 791 -39.69 -31.60 7.76
C ASP A 791 -38.56 -30.61 7.45
N GLN A 792 -38.40 -30.33 6.15
CA GLN A 792 -37.42 -29.37 5.64
C GLN A 792 -37.97 -27.94 5.84
N ARG A 793 -37.37 -27.16 6.74
CA ARG A 793 -37.88 -25.83 7.13
C ARG A 793 -37.03 -24.68 6.61
N SER A 794 -35.89 -24.98 6.00
CA SER A 794 -34.92 -23.98 5.55
C SER A 794 -34.22 -24.39 4.25
N PHE A 795 -33.57 -23.42 3.60
CA PHE A 795 -32.75 -23.69 2.42
C PHE A 795 -31.67 -24.75 2.69
N ILE A 796 -31.04 -24.68 3.87
CA ILE A 796 -29.97 -25.59 4.24
C ILE A 796 -30.51 -27.01 4.44
N ASP A 797 -31.65 -27.19 5.11
CA ASP A 797 -32.26 -28.52 5.29
C ASP A 797 -32.51 -29.19 3.94
N SER A 798 -33.13 -28.47 3.01
CA SER A 798 -33.36 -28.99 1.65
C SER A 798 -32.07 -29.30 0.91
N PHE A 799 -31.00 -28.52 1.09
CA PHE A 799 -29.72 -28.80 0.44
C PHE A 799 -29.11 -30.09 0.99
N LEU A 800 -29.18 -30.29 2.30
CA LEU A 800 -28.60 -31.43 2.99
C LEU A 800 -29.38 -32.72 2.71
N VAL A 801 -30.72 -32.66 2.68
CA VAL A 801 -31.54 -33.79 2.22
C VAL A 801 -31.18 -34.16 0.79
N ARG A 802 -31.06 -33.16 -0.10
CA ARG A 802 -30.66 -33.39 -1.49
C ARG A 802 -29.25 -33.97 -1.62
N GLN A 803 -28.31 -33.51 -0.81
CA GLN A 803 -26.97 -34.08 -0.70
C GLN A 803 -27.03 -35.56 -0.25
N ALA A 804 -27.83 -35.88 0.75
CA ALA A 804 -28.00 -37.25 1.23
C ALA A 804 -28.63 -38.17 0.16
N GLU A 805 -29.60 -37.68 -0.60
CA GLU A 805 -30.17 -38.38 -1.77
C GLU A 805 -29.11 -38.65 -2.85
N GLU A 806 -28.30 -37.67 -3.23
CA GLU A 806 -27.25 -37.86 -4.24
C GLU A 806 -26.16 -38.82 -3.76
N LYS A 807 -25.82 -38.79 -2.47
CA LYS A 807 -24.91 -39.76 -1.84
C LYS A 807 -25.45 -41.18 -1.90
N ARG A 808 -26.74 -41.38 -1.55
CA ARG A 808 -27.42 -42.68 -1.66
C ARG A 808 -27.39 -43.22 -3.10
N ASN A 809 -27.55 -42.33 -4.08
CA ASN A 809 -27.56 -42.67 -5.51
C ASN A 809 -26.16 -42.69 -6.16
N LYS A 810 -25.07 -42.52 -5.40
CA LYS A 810 -23.68 -42.42 -5.91
C LYS A 810 -23.50 -41.40 -7.04
N ALA A 811 -24.26 -40.31 -7.00
CA ALA A 811 -24.29 -39.26 -8.01
C ALA A 811 -23.76 -37.91 -7.49
N GLU A 812 -22.96 -37.92 -6.42
CA GLU A 812 -22.46 -36.71 -5.74
C GLU A 812 -21.60 -35.86 -6.69
N ARG A 813 -22.22 -34.85 -7.31
CA ARG A 813 -21.58 -34.04 -8.35
C ARG A 813 -21.55 -32.56 -8.02
N TYR A 814 -22.64 -32.04 -7.45
CA TYR A 814 -22.76 -30.60 -7.13
C TYR A 814 -23.23 -30.32 -5.71
N PHE A 815 -23.87 -31.28 -5.02
CA PHE A 815 -24.39 -31.08 -3.67
C PHE A 815 -23.38 -31.49 -2.59
N HIS A 816 -22.31 -30.72 -2.43
CA HIS A 816 -21.28 -30.92 -1.40
C HIS A 816 -21.08 -29.68 -0.53
N ASN A 817 -20.35 -29.80 0.57
CA ASN A 817 -20.29 -28.80 1.65
C ASN A 817 -19.65 -27.47 1.23
N GLU A 818 -18.64 -27.52 0.37
CA GLU A 818 -17.96 -26.34 -0.18
C GLU A 818 -18.92 -25.54 -1.05
N ASN A 819 -19.76 -26.23 -1.85
CA ASN A 819 -20.76 -25.58 -2.67
C ASN A 819 -21.88 -24.97 -1.81
N LEU A 820 -22.35 -25.70 -0.78
CA LEU A 820 -23.31 -25.15 0.19
C LEU A 820 -22.79 -23.86 0.83
N THR A 821 -21.55 -23.90 1.33
CA THR A 821 -20.88 -22.74 1.94
C THR A 821 -20.83 -21.55 0.98
N ALA A 822 -20.45 -21.79 -0.28
CA ALA A 822 -20.40 -20.75 -1.30
C ALA A 822 -21.80 -20.20 -1.64
N VAL A 823 -22.82 -21.04 -1.76
CA VAL A 823 -24.21 -20.62 -2.04
C VAL A 823 -24.76 -19.77 -0.90
N VAL A 824 -24.57 -20.18 0.35
CA VAL A 824 -25.04 -19.42 1.51
C VAL A 824 -24.36 -18.06 1.59
N ASN A 825 -23.04 -18.00 1.41
CA ASN A 825 -22.32 -16.72 1.33
C ASN A 825 -22.86 -15.85 0.19
N ASN A 826 -23.13 -16.42 -0.99
CA ASN A 826 -23.71 -15.69 -2.13
C ASN A 826 -25.10 -15.13 -1.81
N LEU A 827 -25.97 -15.90 -1.16
CA LEU A 827 -27.32 -15.48 -0.78
C LEU A 827 -27.28 -14.34 0.24
N PHE A 828 -26.43 -14.45 1.25
CA PHE A 828 -26.28 -13.43 2.28
C PHE A 828 -25.73 -12.11 1.71
N ALA A 829 -24.61 -12.18 0.98
CA ALA A 829 -23.99 -10.99 0.40
C ALA A 829 -24.89 -10.30 -0.63
N ALA A 830 -25.55 -11.06 -1.51
CA ALA A 830 -26.40 -10.48 -2.54
C ALA A 830 -27.74 -9.97 -1.99
N GLY A 831 -28.38 -10.73 -1.10
CA GLY A 831 -29.72 -10.43 -0.57
C GLY A 831 -29.73 -9.30 0.45
N MET A 832 -28.68 -9.16 1.26
CA MET A 832 -28.59 -8.13 2.29
C MET A 832 -28.15 -6.77 1.72
N ASP A 833 -26.91 -6.68 1.21
CA ASP A 833 -26.26 -5.39 0.94
C ASP A 833 -27.04 -4.53 -0.07
N THR A 834 -27.55 -5.15 -1.14
CA THR A 834 -28.23 -4.42 -2.21
C THR A 834 -29.61 -3.90 -1.78
N THR A 835 -30.40 -4.71 -1.06
CA THR A 835 -31.74 -4.36 -0.60
C THR A 835 -31.68 -3.30 0.50
N SER A 836 -30.82 -3.48 1.50
CA SER A 836 -30.65 -2.50 2.59
C SER A 836 -30.13 -1.17 2.05
N THR A 837 -29.21 -1.19 1.08
CA THR A 837 -28.71 0.01 0.42
C THR A 837 -29.81 0.75 -0.34
N THR A 838 -30.69 0.01 -1.03
CA THR A 838 -31.84 0.60 -1.72
C THR A 838 -32.81 1.27 -0.74
N LEU A 839 -33.11 0.62 0.40
CA LEU A 839 -33.96 1.22 1.44
C LEU A 839 -33.32 2.47 2.06
N ARG A 840 -32.00 2.46 2.29
CA ARG A 840 -31.26 3.63 2.76
C ARG A 840 -31.31 4.77 1.75
N TRP A 841 -31.22 4.50 0.45
CA TRP A 841 -31.45 5.51 -0.58
C TRP A 841 -32.89 6.03 -0.53
N ALA A 842 -33.88 5.14 -0.42
CA ALA A 842 -35.28 5.52 -0.37
C ALA A 842 -35.57 6.46 0.82
N ILE A 843 -35.07 6.16 2.01
CA ILE A 843 -35.22 7.05 3.20
C ILE A 843 -34.51 8.39 2.98
N LEU A 844 -33.28 8.38 2.45
CA LEU A 844 -32.54 9.61 2.14
C LEU A 844 -33.30 10.50 1.13
N LEU A 845 -33.91 9.89 0.12
CA LEU A 845 -34.72 10.58 -0.88
C LEU A 845 -36.03 11.11 -0.27
N MET A 846 -36.65 10.40 0.67
CA MET A 846 -37.82 10.90 1.39
C MET A 846 -37.50 12.11 2.27
N MET A 847 -36.28 12.19 2.82
CA MET A 847 -35.81 13.38 3.53
C MET A 847 -35.50 14.53 2.55
N LYS A 848 -34.93 14.23 1.37
CA LYS A 848 -34.63 15.22 0.32
C LYS A 848 -35.90 15.83 -0.28
N TYR A 849 -36.94 15.02 -0.45
CA TYR A 849 -38.19 15.37 -1.13
C TYR A 849 -39.40 15.15 -0.20
N PRO A 850 -39.60 16.01 0.81
CA PRO A 850 -40.69 15.85 1.79
C PRO A 850 -42.08 15.86 1.15
N ASP A 851 -42.28 16.56 0.03
CA ASP A 851 -43.57 16.56 -0.69
C ASP A 851 -43.89 15.17 -1.28
N ILE A 852 -42.86 14.46 -1.76
CA ILE A 852 -43.02 13.08 -2.22
C ILE A 852 -43.31 12.15 -1.03
N GLN A 853 -42.61 12.35 0.09
CA GLN A 853 -42.87 11.61 1.33
C GLN A 853 -44.32 11.76 1.80
N ASN A 854 -44.86 12.98 1.75
CA ASN A 854 -46.24 13.27 2.14
C ASN A 854 -47.26 12.60 1.21
N LYS A 855 -47.06 12.65 -0.11
CA LYS A 855 -47.91 11.94 -1.08
C LYS A 855 -47.92 10.42 -0.87
N VAL A 856 -46.76 9.84 -0.56
CA VAL A 856 -46.66 8.41 -0.20
C VAL A 856 -47.45 8.12 1.07
N TYR A 857 -47.29 8.94 2.11
CA TYR A 857 -48.04 8.79 3.36
C TYR A 857 -49.56 8.93 3.16
N GLU A 858 -50.01 9.90 2.37
CA GLU A 858 -51.44 10.08 2.05
C GLU A 858 -52.02 8.83 1.37
N GLU A 859 -51.28 8.24 0.44
CA GLU A 859 -51.71 7.00 -0.21
C GLU A 859 -51.72 5.81 0.77
N ILE A 860 -50.70 5.68 1.64
CA ILE A 860 -50.66 4.68 2.71
C ILE A 860 -51.88 4.84 3.63
N SER A 861 -52.14 6.04 4.14
CA SER A 861 -53.26 6.32 5.05
C SER A 861 -54.62 6.07 4.40
N ARG A 862 -54.77 6.36 3.12
CA ARG A 862 -56.01 6.13 2.38
C ARG A 862 -56.28 4.65 2.12
N ILE A 863 -55.25 3.87 1.74
CA ILE A 863 -55.42 2.49 1.28
C ILE A 863 -55.27 1.47 2.43
N ILE A 864 -54.31 1.71 3.32
CA ILE A 864 -53.96 0.81 4.42
C ILE A 864 -54.50 1.35 5.75
N GLY A 865 -54.47 2.66 5.96
CA GLY A 865 -54.81 3.28 7.23
C GLY A 865 -53.82 2.87 8.32
N SER A 866 -54.32 2.40 9.46
CA SER A 866 -53.53 1.86 10.58
C SER A 866 -53.33 0.34 10.52
N ALA A 867 -53.86 -0.34 9.49
CA ALA A 867 -53.68 -1.77 9.34
C ALA A 867 -52.23 -2.14 9.00
N GLN A 868 -51.83 -3.39 9.26
CA GLN A 868 -50.50 -3.88 8.91
C GLN A 868 -50.30 -3.86 7.38
N PRO A 869 -49.23 -3.25 6.85
CA PRO A 869 -48.89 -3.34 5.43
C PRO A 869 -48.66 -4.79 4.99
N ARG A 870 -49.22 -5.13 3.84
CA ARG A 870 -49.19 -6.46 3.21
C ARG A 870 -48.85 -6.31 1.73
N ILE A 871 -48.26 -7.33 1.13
CA ILE A 871 -47.80 -7.26 -0.27
C ILE A 871 -48.96 -7.06 -1.26
N GLU A 872 -50.16 -7.52 -0.91
CA GLU A 872 -51.39 -7.32 -1.70
C GLU A 872 -51.79 -5.84 -1.83
N HIS A 873 -51.38 -4.98 -0.90
CA HIS A 873 -51.66 -3.55 -0.97
C HIS A 873 -50.92 -2.87 -2.12
N ARG A 874 -49.78 -3.41 -2.54
CA ARG A 874 -48.93 -2.83 -3.60
C ARG A 874 -49.70 -2.57 -4.89
N ALA A 875 -50.59 -3.47 -5.29
CA ALA A 875 -51.40 -3.32 -6.50
C ALA A 875 -52.38 -2.15 -6.44
N LYS A 876 -52.70 -1.65 -5.23
CA LYS A 876 -53.63 -0.54 -4.98
C LYS A 876 -52.93 0.79 -4.68
N MET A 877 -51.59 0.81 -4.70
CA MET A 877 -50.77 1.95 -4.30
C MET A 877 -49.81 2.36 -5.42
N PRO A 878 -50.36 2.85 -6.56
CA PRO A 878 -49.56 3.15 -7.74
C PRO A 878 -48.47 4.20 -7.49
N TYR A 879 -48.72 5.22 -6.67
CA TYR A 879 -47.74 6.26 -6.41
C TYR A 879 -46.56 5.75 -5.57
N THR A 880 -46.85 4.97 -4.54
CA THR A 880 -45.84 4.34 -3.68
C THR A 880 -45.00 3.33 -4.46
N ASP A 881 -45.62 2.50 -5.32
CA ASP A 881 -44.87 1.59 -6.18
C ASP A 881 -43.99 2.36 -7.17
N ALA A 882 -44.48 3.48 -7.72
CA ALA A 882 -43.70 4.38 -8.57
C ALA A 882 -42.48 4.99 -7.83
N VAL A 883 -42.66 5.45 -6.59
CA VAL A 883 -41.57 5.99 -5.76
C VAL A 883 -40.50 4.94 -5.47
N ILE A 884 -40.89 3.71 -5.14
CA ILE A 884 -39.94 2.60 -4.90
C ILE A 884 -39.16 2.29 -6.18
N HIS A 885 -39.83 2.22 -7.34
CA HIS A 885 -39.16 1.99 -8.62
C HIS A 885 -38.21 3.13 -8.97
N GLU A 886 -38.62 4.37 -8.78
CA GLU A 886 -37.76 5.52 -9.03
C GLU A 886 -36.56 5.56 -8.08
N ALA A 887 -36.73 5.12 -6.83
CA ALA A 887 -35.60 5.02 -5.89
C ALA A 887 -34.57 3.99 -6.38
N GLN A 888 -35.03 2.85 -6.92
CA GLN A 888 -34.13 1.86 -7.52
C GLN A 888 -33.44 2.38 -8.78
N ARG A 889 -34.16 3.11 -9.64
CA ARG A 889 -33.62 3.67 -10.89
C ARG A 889 -32.57 4.74 -10.59
N PHE A 890 -32.90 5.67 -9.71
CA PHE A 890 -32.04 6.80 -9.35
C PHE A 890 -30.81 6.36 -8.56
N ALA A 891 -30.96 5.44 -7.61
CA ALA A 891 -29.85 4.96 -6.80
C ALA A 891 -28.82 4.14 -7.62
N ASP A 892 -29.25 3.48 -8.70
CA ASP A 892 -28.40 2.72 -9.63
C ASP A 892 -27.37 1.85 -8.89
N ILE A 893 -27.86 0.94 -8.04
CA ILE A 893 -27.09 0.23 -7.01
C ILE A 893 -25.88 -0.53 -7.57
N VAL A 894 -25.98 -1.08 -8.79
CA VAL A 894 -24.91 -1.86 -9.43
C VAL A 894 -24.67 -1.31 -10.85
N PRO A 895 -24.02 -0.13 -10.99
CA PRO A 895 -24.05 0.65 -12.22
C PRO A 895 -23.32 -0.03 -13.40
N ALA A 896 -22.29 -0.83 -13.11
CA ALA A 896 -21.57 -1.62 -14.09
C ALA A 896 -22.16 -3.04 -14.29
N ASN A 897 -23.26 -3.37 -13.60
CA ASN A 897 -23.84 -4.73 -13.53
C ASN A 897 -22.83 -5.75 -12.96
N VAL A 898 -23.30 -6.98 -12.75
CA VAL A 898 -22.38 -8.11 -12.54
C VAL A 898 -21.94 -8.61 -13.91
N ALA A 899 -20.63 -8.61 -14.15
CA ALA A 899 -20.03 -8.91 -15.45
C ALA A 899 -20.50 -10.24 -16.07
N ARG A 900 -20.61 -10.27 -17.40
CA ARG A 900 -20.97 -11.44 -18.20
C ARG A 900 -19.76 -11.91 -19.04
N ALA A 901 -19.87 -13.09 -19.61
CA ALA A 901 -19.01 -13.53 -20.68
C ALA A 901 -19.81 -14.20 -21.80
N THR A 902 -19.26 -14.21 -23.00
CA THR A 902 -19.88 -14.89 -24.13
C THR A 902 -19.70 -16.41 -24.04
N THR A 903 -20.75 -17.18 -24.29
CA THR A 903 -20.70 -18.67 -24.30
C THR A 903 -20.23 -19.23 -25.64
N VAL A 904 -20.40 -18.45 -26.71
CA VAL A 904 -20.09 -18.78 -28.11
C VAL A 904 -19.52 -17.57 -28.82
N ASP A 905 -18.86 -17.79 -29.95
CA ASP A 905 -18.54 -16.72 -30.88
C ASP A 905 -19.86 -16.13 -31.43
N ILE A 906 -19.99 -14.81 -31.46
CA ILE A 906 -21.22 -14.15 -31.90
C ILE A 906 -20.93 -12.89 -32.71
N THR A 907 -21.70 -12.68 -33.78
CA THR A 907 -21.79 -11.38 -34.45
C THR A 907 -22.95 -10.60 -33.84
N PHE A 908 -22.64 -9.52 -33.14
CA PHE A 908 -23.61 -8.69 -32.43
C PHE A 908 -23.48 -7.23 -32.89
N LYS A 909 -24.59 -6.63 -33.36
CA LYS A 909 -24.62 -5.27 -33.93
C LYS A 909 -23.57 -5.05 -35.04
N GLY A 910 -23.37 -6.08 -35.88
CA GLY A 910 -22.37 -6.07 -36.96
C GLY A 910 -20.93 -6.33 -36.50
N PHE A 911 -20.68 -6.44 -35.19
CA PHE A 911 -19.36 -6.71 -34.64
C PHE A 911 -19.17 -8.16 -34.23
N PHE A 912 -18.01 -8.73 -34.54
CA PHE A 912 -17.63 -10.05 -34.05
C PHE A 912 -17.12 -9.97 -32.59
N ILE A 913 -17.68 -10.80 -31.72
CA ILE A 913 -17.30 -10.95 -30.31
C ILE A 913 -16.96 -12.42 -30.05
N PRO A 914 -15.68 -12.75 -29.78
CA PRO A 914 -15.26 -14.13 -29.52
C PRO A 914 -15.90 -14.71 -28.26
N LYS A 915 -16.02 -16.03 -28.18
CA LYS A 915 -16.37 -16.80 -26.98
C LYS A 915 -15.44 -16.48 -25.82
N GLY A 916 -15.98 -16.46 -24.61
CA GLY A 916 -15.26 -16.17 -23.38
C GLY A 916 -14.86 -14.69 -23.20
N THR A 917 -15.33 -13.79 -24.07
CA THR A 917 -15.05 -12.36 -23.95
C THR A 917 -15.76 -11.79 -22.73
N HIS A 918 -15.04 -11.02 -21.89
CA HIS A 918 -15.63 -10.30 -20.76
C HIS A 918 -16.55 -9.18 -21.26
N ILE A 919 -17.81 -9.23 -20.85
CA ILE A 919 -18.87 -8.28 -21.20
C ILE A 919 -19.31 -7.49 -19.97
N VAL A 920 -19.37 -6.17 -20.10
CA VAL A 920 -19.99 -5.25 -19.13
C VAL A 920 -21.27 -4.71 -19.73
N PRO A 921 -22.46 -5.24 -19.37
CA PRO A 921 -23.74 -4.64 -19.71
C PRO A 921 -23.98 -3.44 -18.79
N LEU A 922 -23.69 -2.24 -19.25
CA LEU A 922 -23.59 -1.02 -18.44
C LEU A 922 -24.99 -0.52 -18.03
N LEU A 923 -25.49 -0.93 -16.86
CA LEU A 923 -26.85 -0.57 -16.39
C LEU A 923 -27.03 0.93 -16.17
N THR A 924 -25.98 1.65 -15.76
CA THR A 924 -26.07 3.12 -15.61
C THR A 924 -26.50 3.81 -16.91
N SER A 925 -26.07 3.26 -18.07
CA SER A 925 -26.46 3.78 -19.38
C SER A 925 -27.89 3.42 -19.80
N VAL A 926 -28.54 2.50 -19.08
CA VAL A 926 -29.94 2.10 -19.28
C VAL A 926 -30.86 2.89 -18.36
N LEU A 927 -30.50 2.98 -17.07
CA LEU A 927 -31.31 3.64 -16.04
C LEU A 927 -31.28 5.18 -16.15
N HIS A 928 -30.34 5.72 -16.92
CA HIS A 928 -30.23 7.13 -17.27
C HIS A 928 -30.30 7.36 -18.79
N ASP A 929 -30.86 6.42 -19.55
CA ASP A 929 -31.04 6.57 -21.00
C ASP A 929 -32.06 7.69 -21.30
N GLU A 930 -31.58 8.82 -21.83
CA GLU A 930 -32.40 9.99 -22.19
C GLU A 930 -33.50 9.64 -23.21
N SER A 931 -33.37 8.52 -23.94
CA SER A 931 -34.41 8.04 -24.85
C SER A 931 -35.55 7.29 -24.13
N GLN A 932 -35.38 6.94 -22.86
CA GLN A 932 -36.32 6.12 -22.09
C GLN A 932 -36.91 6.86 -20.88
N TRP A 933 -36.18 7.83 -20.34
CA TRP A 933 -36.56 8.58 -19.14
C TRP A 933 -36.64 10.06 -19.48
N GLU A 934 -37.74 10.72 -19.09
CA GLU A 934 -37.97 12.14 -19.34
C GLU A 934 -36.97 13.02 -18.58
N LYS A 935 -36.75 12.71 -17.30
CA LYS A 935 -35.84 13.42 -16.39
C LYS A 935 -34.81 12.45 -15.81
N PRO A 936 -33.89 11.91 -16.63
CA PRO A 936 -33.03 10.78 -16.24
C PRO A 936 -32.16 11.08 -15.01
N HIS A 937 -31.80 12.34 -14.78
CA HIS A 937 -30.89 12.74 -13.70
C HIS A 937 -31.60 13.34 -12.48
N GLU A 938 -32.94 13.40 -12.48
CA GLU A 938 -33.74 13.85 -11.35
C GLU A 938 -34.45 12.67 -10.71
N PHE A 939 -34.77 12.77 -9.43
CA PHE A 939 -35.65 11.81 -8.77
C PHE A 939 -37.11 12.18 -9.08
N TYR A 940 -37.72 11.45 -10.02
CA TYR A 940 -39.01 11.81 -10.61
C TYR A 940 -39.96 10.59 -10.69
N PRO A 941 -40.76 10.33 -9.64
CA PRO A 941 -41.65 9.15 -9.57
C PRO A 941 -42.62 9.01 -10.76
N GLU A 942 -43.01 10.13 -11.37
CA GLU A 942 -43.90 10.21 -12.52
C GLU A 942 -43.36 9.46 -13.75
N HIS A 943 -42.06 9.09 -13.80
CA HIS A 943 -41.54 8.14 -14.80
C HIS A 943 -42.33 6.83 -14.87
N PHE A 944 -42.91 6.40 -13.75
CA PHE A 944 -43.65 5.15 -13.59
C PHE A 944 -45.16 5.35 -13.47
N LEU A 945 -45.68 6.54 -13.82
CA LEU A 945 -47.10 6.82 -13.83
C LEU A 945 -47.56 7.20 -15.23
N ASP A 946 -48.78 6.81 -15.59
CA ASP A 946 -49.46 7.35 -16.77
C ASP A 946 -50.23 8.65 -16.43
N SER A 947 -50.89 9.23 -17.44
CA SER A 947 -51.67 10.45 -17.28
C SER A 947 -52.87 10.31 -16.33
N GLU A 948 -53.29 9.08 -16.00
CA GLU A 948 -54.35 8.79 -15.04
C GLU A 948 -53.80 8.52 -13.62
N GLY A 949 -52.48 8.55 -13.44
CA GLY A 949 -51.82 8.23 -12.16
C GLY A 949 -51.76 6.74 -11.85
N LYS A 950 -51.96 5.86 -12.84
CA LYS A 950 -51.76 4.41 -12.67
C LYS A 950 -50.31 4.04 -12.88
N PHE A 951 -49.87 3.01 -12.16
CA PHE A 951 -48.51 2.51 -12.25
C PHE A 951 -48.24 1.85 -13.61
N VAL A 952 -47.16 2.25 -14.28
CA VAL A 952 -46.70 1.69 -15.54
C VAL A 952 -45.24 1.25 -15.41
N LYS A 953 -45.01 -0.06 -15.56
CA LYS A 953 -43.66 -0.61 -15.62
C LYS A 953 -43.01 -0.26 -16.96
N ARG A 954 -41.88 0.42 -16.92
CA ARG A 954 -41.03 0.68 -18.10
C ARG A 954 -40.12 -0.53 -18.36
N ASP A 955 -40.01 -0.96 -19.61
CA ASP A 955 -39.07 -2.05 -19.97
C ASP A 955 -37.59 -1.69 -19.71
N ALA A 956 -37.24 -0.40 -19.79
CA ALA A 956 -35.90 0.10 -19.48
C ALA A 956 -35.56 0.02 -17.99
N PHE A 957 -36.54 -0.25 -17.13
CA PHE A 957 -36.32 -0.51 -15.72
C PHE A 957 -35.69 -1.89 -15.50
N MET A 958 -34.37 -1.95 -15.52
CA MET A 958 -33.59 -3.18 -15.36
C MET A 958 -32.58 -3.15 -14.19
N PRO A 959 -32.94 -2.70 -12.98
CA PRO A 959 -32.00 -2.70 -11.84
C PRO A 959 -31.58 -4.11 -11.43
N PHE A 960 -32.38 -5.12 -11.77
CA PHE A 960 -32.12 -6.54 -11.50
C PHE A 960 -31.43 -7.28 -12.66
N SER A 961 -30.88 -6.54 -13.63
CA SER A 961 -30.34 -7.10 -14.88
C SER A 961 -31.45 -7.80 -15.72
N ALA A 962 -31.06 -8.62 -16.69
CA ALA A 962 -32.00 -9.36 -17.53
C ALA A 962 -31.43 -10.72 -18.00
N GLY A 963 -32.30 -11.54 -18.60
CA GLY A 963 -31.92 -12.79 -19.26
C GLY A 963 -31.65 -13.96 -18.32
N ARG A 964 -30.80 -14.91 -18.78
CA ARG A 964 -30.49 -16.15 -18.05
C ARG A 964 -29.93 -15.95 -16.64
N ARG A 965 -29.23 -14.83 -16.40
CA ARG A 965 -28.74 -14.44 -15.07
C ARG A 965 -29.40 -13.18 -14.51
N ILE A 966 -30.70 -12.99 -14.80
CA ILE A 966 -31.53 -12.05 -14.03
C ILE A 966 -31.43 -12.37 -12.54
N CYS A 967 -31.53 -11.34 -11.70
CA CYS A 967 -31.44 -11.48 -10.25
C CYS A 967 -32.29 -12.65 -9.75
N LEU A 968 -31.66 -13.55 -9.01
CA LEU A 968 -32.32 -14.71 -8.45
C LEU A 968 -33.36 -14.31 -7.38
N GLY A 969 -33.10 -13.24 -6.62
CA GLY A 969 -33.95 -12.76 -5.53
C GLY A 969 -34.92 -11.63 -5.89
N GLU A 970 -35.17 -11.34 -7.17
CA GLU A 970 -35.96 -10.16 -7.60
C GLU A 970 -37.32 -10.05 -6.89
N THR A 971 -38.09 -11.14 -6.84
CA THR A 971 -39.42 -11.14 -6.21
C THR A 971 -39.36 -10.89 -4.71
N LEU A 972 -38.38 -11.50 -4.04
CA LEU A 972 -38.16 -11.32 -2.60
C LEU A 972 -37.76 -9.86 -2.30
N ALA A 973 -36.79 -9.33 -3.05
CA ALA A 973 -36.35 -7.95 -2.90
C ALA A 973 -37.50 -6.95 -3.11
N LYS A 974 -38.35 -7.11 -4.13
CA LYS A 974 -39.51 -6.22 -4.34
C LYS A 974 -40.49 -6.23 -3.17
N MET A 975 -40.71 -7.40 -2.57
CA MET A 975 -41.58 -7.56 -1.41
C MET A 975 -40.96 -6.91 -0.16
N GLU A 976 -39.68 -7.15 0.10
CA GLU A 976 -38.93 -6.48 1.17
C GLU A 976 -38.96 -4.96 1.01
N LEU A 977 -38.61 -4.46 -0.18
CA LEU A 977 -38.61 -3.02 -0.47
C LEU A 977 -39.98 -2.39 -0.19
N PHE A 978 -41.06 -3.01 -0.67
CA PHE A 978 -42.41 -2.50 -0.44
C PHE A 978 -42.79 -2.53 1.04
N LEU A 979 -42.63 -3.67 1.72
CA LEU A 979 -43.07 -3.85 3.11
C LEU A 979 -42.26 -3.00 4.09
N PHE A 980 -40.93 -2.99 3.98
CA PHE A 980 -40.10 -2.13 4.83
C PHE A 980 -40.40 -0.65 4.59
N PHE A 981 -40.45 -0.22 3.33
CA PHE A 981 -40.69 1.19 3.00
C PHE A 981 -42.06 1.69 3.47
N THR A 982 -43.12 0.92 3.20
CA THR A 982 -44.48 1.29 3.63
C THR A 982 -44.65 1.22 5.12
N SER A 983 -44.14 0.19 5.81
CA SER A 983 -44.25 0.08 7.27
C SER A 983 -43.52 1.21 7.99
N LEU A 984 -42.35 1.60 7.49
CA LEU A 984 -41.59 2.73 8.04
C LEU A 984 -42.31 4.07 7.80
N LEU A 985 -42.80 4.34 6.59
CA LEU A 985 -43.49 5.61 6.28
C LEU A 985 -44.90 5.71 6.84
N GLN A 986 -45.57 4.58 7.08
CA GLN A 986 -46.82 4.54 7.83
C GLN A 986 -46.60 5.05 9.26
N ARG A 987 -45.48 4.64 9.88
CA ARG A 987 -45.21 4.91 11.29
C ARG A 987 -44.41 6.18 11.55
N PHE A 988 -43.58 6.62 10.62
CA PHE A 988 -42.66 7.75 10.84
C PHE A 988 -42.72 8.81 9.74
N THR A 989 -42.44 10.05 10.14
CA THR A 989 -41.96 11.10 9.26
C THR A 989 -40.44 11.16 9.39
N PHE A 990 -39.73 11.01 8.28
CA PHE A 990 -38.28 11.14 8.24
C PHE A 990 -37.87 12.58 7.96
N GLN A 991 -36.99 13.11 8.82
CA GLN A 991 -36.48 14.47 8.73
C GLN A 991 -34.96 14.52 8.87
N THR A 992 -34.37 15.63 8.41
CA THR A 992 -32.96 15.92 8.63
C THR A 992 -32.69 16.20 10.12
N PRO A 993 -31.48 15.90 10.62
CA PRO A 993 -31.07 16.31 11.95
C PRO A 993 -31.18 17.84 12.13
N PRO A 994 -31.39 18.33 13.37
CA PRO A 994 -31.40 19.77 13.65
C PRO A 994 -30.16 20.47 13.10
N GLY A 995 -30.35 21.57 12.37
CA GLY A 995 -29.27 22.36 11.77
C GLY A 995 -28.80 21.91 10.38
N ILE A 996 -29.40 20.87 9.80
CA ILE A 996 -29.11 20.42 8.42
C ILE A 996 -30.35 20.67 7.56
N SER A 997 -30.22 21.39 6.44
CA SER A 997 -31.33 21.57 5.51
C SER A 997 -31.46 20.38 4.55
N LYS A 998 -32.64 20.20 3.95
CA LYS A 998 -32.83 19.18 2.90
C LYS A 998 -31.93 19.43 1.69
N GLU A 999 -31.62 20.69 1.37
CA GLU A 999 -30.71 21.07 0.29
C GLU A 999 -29.29 20.54 0.52
N ASP A 1000 -28.87 20.41 1.78
CA ASP A 1000 -27.51 19.98 2.18
C ASP A 1000 -27.28 18.46 2.11
N LEU A 1001 -28.34 17.67 1.89
CA LEU A 1001 -28.20 16.22 1.76
C LEU A 1001 -27.41 15.84 0.49
N ASP A 1002 -26.30 15.15 0.69
CA ASP A 1002 -25.42 14.64 -0.36
C ASP A 1002 -25.97 13.36 -1.01
N LEU A 1003 -26.27 13.44 -2.30
CA LEU A 1003 -26.72 12.31 -3.12
C LEU A 1003 -25.57 11.67 -3.92
N THR A 1004 -24.32 11.92 -3.51
CA THR A 1004 -23.16 11.27 -4.09
C THR A 1004 -23.04 9.84 -3.55
N PRO A 1005 -22.92 8.81 -4.40
CA PRO A 1005 -22.71 7.45 -3.93
C PRO A 1005 -21.28 7.25 -3.41
N ALA A 1006 -21.14 6.48 -2.33
CA ALA A 1006 -19.86 6.03 -1.83
C ALA A 1006 -19.16 5.08 -2.83
N ILE A 1007 -17.86 4.87 -2.64
CA ILE A 1007 -17.05 4.00 -3.52
C ILE A 1007 -17.19 2.54 -3.06
N GLY A 1008 -17.56 1.65 -3.98
CA GLY A 1008 -17.70 0.23 -3.71
C GLY A 1008 -18.12 -0.57 -4.94
N PHE A 1009 -18.38 -1.87 -4.74
CA PHE A 1009 -18.98 -2.71 -5.77
C PHE A 1009 -20.44 -2.30 -6.04
N THR A 1010 -21.16 -2.00 -4.96
CA THR A 1010 -22.46 -1.31 -4.98
C THR A 1010 -22.27 0.19 -4.84
N ALA A 1011 -23.33 0.96 -5.09
CA ALA A 1011 -23.36 2.42 -4.96
C ALA A 1011 -24.20 2.86 -3.73
N PRO A 1012 -23.75 2.61 -2.48
CA PRO A 1012 -24.50 3.04 -1.30
C PRO A 1012 -24.45 4.55 -1.10
N PRO A 1013 -25.44 5.15 -0.40
CA PRO A 1013 -25.35 6.54 -0.03
C PRO A 1013 -24.19 6.72 0.96
N MET A 1014 -23.57 7.90 0.96
CA MET A 1014 -22.64 8.29 2.02
C MET A 1014 -23.32 8.15 3.39
N PRO A 1015 -22.58 7.84 4.48
CA PRO A 1015 -23.16 7.78 5.81
C PRO A 1015 -23.93 9.07 6.13
N TYR A 1016 -25.17 8.93 6.59
CA TYR A 1016 -26.02 10.05 6.96
C TYR A 1016 -26.80 9.72 8.24
N LYS A 1017 -27.14 10.76 8.98
CA LYS A 1017 -28.03 10.68 10.15
C LYS A 1017 -29.44 11.10 9.76
N LEU A 1018 -30.43 10.50 10.41
CA LEU A 1018 -31.85 10.80 10.21
C LEU A 1018 -32.58 10.89 11.56
N CYS A 1019 -33.66 11.67 11.59
CA CYS A 1019 -34.64 11.69 12.66
C CYS A 1019 -35.91 10.97 12.20
N ALA A 1020 -36.38 10.00 12.99
CA ALA A 1020 -37.64 9.29 12.74
C ALA A 1020 -38.70 9.78 13.73
N LEU A 1021 -39.60 10.67 13.29
CA LEU A 1021 -40.65 11.23 14.13
C LEU A 1021 -41.92 10.39 14.04
N PRO A 1022 -42.45 9.84 15.14
CA PRO A 1022 -43.68 9.04 15.11
C PRO A 1022 -44.85 9.80 14.49
N ARG A 1023 -45.62 9.14 13.63
CA ARG A 1023 -46.91 9.61 13.11
C ARG A 1023 -48.03 9.08 14.02
N SER A 1024 -48.99 9.97 14.28
CA SER A 1024 -50.20 9.69 15.07
C SER A 1024 -51.17 8.78 14.34
#